data_AF-A0A6C0D144-F1
#
_entry.id   AF-A0A6C0D144-F1
#
_cell.length_a   1.000
_cell.length_b   1.000
_cell.length_c   1.000
_cell.angle_alpha   90.00
_cell.angle_beta   90.00
_cell.angle_gamma   90.00
#
_symmetry.space_group_name_H-M   'P 1'
#
loop_
_entity.id
_entity.type
_entity.pdbx_description
1 polymer ?
#
loop_
_entity_poly.entity_id
_entity_poly.type
_entity_poly.pdbx_seq_one_letter_code
_entity_poly.pdbx_strand_id
1 'polypeptide(L)'
;MSSHPNYYYEKPTKKEERKNSNPRYRFYRQGHFTAGDCEQFMQHWKYTSPRVSSSSEADIVEKWPIIYKTLSVRSITDTFHYLFHVMKKGIFVSIRHHQLSVFLPFSKMEYQNSWGPQLKWNRHEFPTLSDLFRHVCVRSNIPFDEKRIHTDMKCWYANNGLIRYEYPPTEGDSGVNMIHDMLLQLCDSSVPLPDVDFFINKRDFPLLRRDRKEAYENLHKGMKMDKMGTPWDACNIESFVPVLSMTTSVDHADLMIPTWDDWSRASYQRDGRIFSREFREYPDIPMESFSSKIPTAVFRGASTGLGVTYADNPRLFFAKLNLKHRKHPSTRLAYLDCGITKWNLRPRKKDLYLDTISSSILDEIPLISPLSPLQQSKYKYILHLPGHSCAYRLSYELSMNSVVLLYPCRYKLWYMSMLKPYVHYVPVMMSESGHVNIYKTIDWCIGHEKECEEIAKNARIFYDKYLGWDGILTYWSQLLFQIQREMSPKDQDGDNKDGDNKDGDNDDGKYSLQRYQKEWQEKSGKEKRLNTIHWLEKECPEVVEFVKEKCSHVEIWKQELHRSYKDKDVLRVLWEAFKTYQPERVKELEEHIMSLTLEKSSPRVKIWKWTFGNQNFCCKLRIPNAWDEESIHENYIQTHILSGWKDQIPNFVRQYTCLSSGLKVMDWVNGPSLESLLSSSYYFQEAKDAVLQVMDVFSQLCLALHMAQMSNGFMHMDLYPWNVIISILSSPKQVEYTVDSKYQIACESRLVPVMVDMAKSFAIDAQGRSSSCIEPMFPSPLHDMKCIVFSSLHLILSNFSINEEVVQMILPIVYFFLPEMSGRRLTLFSLKKLVKYHKKFSVMLFSGTSCLYGKKSLLDLFHFLQTQSANKMTYSPNVHFSTFSYHERNSELPFPLYHPIYSEESALSFQLKMLPWYKYHHPLRMEEWKKRIYEQSLLLKRKSTMGGDLHSLYFQKRACEVLATIFPSPMSTSFSYSSKQSSKQSSKRSSKPWHPKEDSIIPLYGSHVDPENLREKIKTCWEKAIESDELLQTWRMELWEDWKDKKTCTTTTTTSSSSYIDNIDNIDNIDTFYQNDHLWMLHLSSAPVFYIKTFLES
;
A
#
# COMPACT_ATOMS: atom_id res chain seq x y z
N MET A 1 -20.53 -14.78 -10.80
CA MET A 1 -21.14 -15.93 -11.52
C MET A 1 -20.46 -16.06 -12.88
N SER A 2 -20.15 -17.29 -13.31
CA SER A 2 -19.52 -17.56 -14.62
C SER A 2 -20.55 -17.40 -15.75
N SER A 3 -20.12 -16.89 -16.89
CA SER A 3 -20.93 -16.74 -18.11
C SER A 3 -20.95 -17.99 -18.99
N HIS A 4 -20.13 -19.00 -18.66
CA HIS A 4 -19.95 -20.23 -19.43
C HIS A 4 -19.82 -21.44 -18.48
N PRO A 5 -20.11 -22.66 -18.95
CA PRO A 5 -19.79 -23.90 -18.23
C PRO A 5 -18.31 -23.95 -17.84
N ASN A 6 -18.00 -24.56 -16.70
CA ASN A 6 -16.61 -24.79 -16.31
C ASN A 6 -15.92 -25.78 -17.27
N TYR A 7 -16.67 -26.81 -17.70
CA TYR A 7 -16.21 -27.91 -18.57
C TYR A 7 -17.30 -28.30 -19.59
N TYR A 8 -16.91 -29.16 -20.53
CA TYR A 8 -17.74 -29.73 -21.60
C TYR A 8 -17.41 -31.23 -21.70
N TYR A 9 -18.30 -32.02 -22.31
CA TYR A 9 -18.00 -33.40 -22.70
C TYR A 9 -17.55 -33.50 -24.15
N GLU A 10 -17.99 -32.55 -24.98
CA GLU A 10 -17.61 -32.47 -26.39
C GLU A 10 -17.31 -31.02 -26.76
N LYS A 11 -16.44 -30.84 -27.75
CA LYS A 11 -16.08 -29.51 -28.23
C LYS A 11 -17.30 -28.85 -28.89
N PRO A 12 -17.72 -27.64 -28.46
CA PRO A 12 -18.84 -26.95 -29.09
C PRO A 12 -18.59 -26.69 -30.58
N THR A 13 -19.62 -26.91 -31.41
CA THR A 13 -19.58 -26.71 -32.86
C THR A 13 -19.48 -25.24 -33.27
N LYS A 14 -19.98 -24.32 -32.43
CA LYS A 14 -19.85 -22.87 -32.61
C LYS A 14 -18.90 -22.29 -31.57
N LYS A 15 -18.06 -21.36 -32.02
CA LYS A 15 -17.19 -20.58 -31.12
C LYS A 15 -18.07 -19.67 -30.28
N GLU A 16 -18.13 -19.91 -28.97
CA GLU A 16 -18.91 -19.08 -28.05
C GLU A 16 -18.40 -17.63 -28.03
N GLU A 17 -19.30 -16.67 -28.21
CA GLU A 17 -18.98 -15.27 -28.07
C GLU A 17 -18.85 -14.90 -26.60
N ARG A 18 -17.64 -14.55 -26.19
CA ARG A 18 -17.36 -14.08 -24.83
C ARG A 18 -18.05 -12.73 -24.58
N LYS A 19 -19.08 -12.75 -23.73
CA LYS A 19 -19.76 -11.56 -23.25
C LYS A 19 -18.90 -10.80 -22.24
N ASN A 20 -19.18 -9.50 -22.11
CA ASN A 20 -18.54 -8.70 -21.05
C ASN A 20 -19.03 -9.20 -19.68
N SER A 21 -18.13 -9.73 -18.86
CA SER A 21 -18.44 -10.23 -17.51
C SER A 21 -18.33 -9.15 -16.45
N ASN A 22 -17.82 -7.96 -16.78
CA ASN A 22 -17.74 -6.82 -15.86
C ASN A 22 -18.38 -5.56 -16.47
N PRO A 23 -19.56 -5.12 -15.99
CA PRO A 23 -20.29 -4.00 -16.59
C PRO A 23 -19.53 -2.67 -16.51
N ARG A 24 -18.56 -2.54 -15.58
CA ARG A 24 -17.75 -1.32 -15.42
C ARG A 24 -16.66 -1.20 -16.48
N TYR A 25 -16.16 -2.33 -17.00
CA TYR A 25 -14.97 -2.36 -17.85
C TYR A 25 -15.22 -3.13 -19.14
N ARG A 26 -15.38 -2.40 -20.25
CA ARG A 26 -15.79 -2.92 -21.57
C ARG A 26 -14.90 -4.06 -22.11
N PHE A 27 -13.62 -4.07 -21.75
CA PHE A 27 -12.65 -5.05 -22.26
C PHE A 27 -12.57 -6.34 -21.43
N TYR A 28 -13.35 -6.45 -20.35
CA TYR A 28 -13.36 -7.64 -19.50
C TYR A 28 -14.30 -8.70 -20.04
N ARG A 29 -13.76 -9.56 -20.91
CA ARG A 29 -14.50 -10.65 -21.56
C ARG A 29 -14.17 -12.02 -20.95
N GLN A 30 -13.82 -12.03 -19.67
CA GLN A 30 -13.51 -13.25 -18.93
C GLN A 30 -14.76 -14.10 -18.68
N GLY A 31 -14.62 -15.42 -18.61
CA GLY A 31 -15.71 -16.32 -18.25
C GLY A 31 -16.30 -15.99 -16.88
N HIS A 32 -15.45 -15.75 -15.89
CA HIS A 32 -15.84 -15.35 -14.54
C HIS A 32 -15.82 -13.83 -14.38
N PHE A 33 -16.73 -13.30 -13.56
CA PHE A 33 -16.63 -11.92 -13.08
C PHE A 33 -15.22 -11.70 -12.51
N THR A 34 -14.53 -10.69 -13.03
CA THR A 34 -13.18 -10.32 -12.60
C THR A 34 -13.22 -8.91 -12.05
N ALA A 35 -12.86 -8.72 -10.77
CA ALA A 35 -12.77 -7.39 -10.17
C ALA A 35 -11.66 -6.57 -10.85
N GLY A 36 -12.02 -5.39 -11.36
CA GLY A 36 -11.13 -4.50 -12.11
C GLY A 36 -10.49 -3.39 -11.27
N ASP A 37 -11.01 -3.19 -10.05
CA ASP A 37 -10.63 -2.16 -9.08
C ASP A 37 -10.85 -2.64 -7.63
N CYS A 38 -10.31 -1.89 -6.67
CA CYS A 38 -10.41 -2.21 -5.25
C CYS A 38 -11.85 -2.18 -4.73
N GLU A 39 -12.72 -1.32 -5.28
CA GLU A 39 -14.11 -1.24 -4.85
C GLU A 39 -14.86 -2.54 -5.19
N GLN A 40 -14.70 -3.03 -6.42
CA GLN A 40 -15.28 -4.29 -6.86
C GLN A 40 -14.75 -5.47 -6.05
N PHE A 41 -13.47 -5.46 -5.66
CA PHE A 41 -12.93 -6.48 -4.74
C PHE A 41 -13.63 -6.43 -3.38
N MET A 42 -13.68 -5.26 -2.75
CA MET A 42 -14.28 -5.06 -1.42
C MET A 42 -15.79 -5.32 -1.38
N GLN A 43 -16.49 -5.17 -2.51
CA GLN A 43 -17.93 -5.51 -2.62
C GLN A 43 -18.19 -7.01 -2.56
N HIS A 44 -17.23 -7.83 -3.03
CA HIS A 44 -17.37 -9.28 -3.11
C HIS A 44 -16.68 -9.99 -1.95
N TRP A 45 -15.65 -9.37 -1.38
CA TRP A 45 -15.00 -9.88 -0.17
C TRP A 45 -15.87 -9.60 1.06
N LYS A 46 -16.15 -10.65 1.83
CA LYS A 46 -16.76 -10.57 3.16
C LYS A 46 -15.81 -11.20 4.14
N TYR A 47 -15.23 -10.41 5.05
CA TYR A 47 -14.41 -10.97 6.11
C TYR A 47 -15.28 -11.82 7.04
N THR A 48 -14.84 -13.05 7.28
CA THR A 48 -15.41 -13.96 8.26
C THR A 48 -14.26 -14.63 8.97
N SER A 49 -14.24 -14.57 10.30
CA SER A 49 -13.21 -15.22 11.10
C SER A 49 -13.20 -16.72 10.82
N PRO A 50 -12.03 -17.33 10.60
CA PRO A 50 -11.92 -18.77 10.38
C PRO A 50 -12.40 -19.50 11.63
N ARG A 51 -13.27 -20.50 11.45
CA ARG A 51 -13.74 -21.37 12.53
C ARG A 51 -12.79 -22.57 12.65
N VAL A 52 -12.43 -22.87 13.89
CA VAL A 52 -11.64 -24.06 14.22
C VAL A 52 -12.52 -25.28 13.98
N SER A 53 -12.05 -26.18 13.13
CA SER A 53 -12.57 -27.54 12.98
C SER A 53 -11.40 -28.49 13.19
N SER A 54 -11.69 -29.68 13.73
CA SER A 54 -10.71 -30.70 14.13
C SER A 54 -9.69 -30.98 13.02
N SER A 55 -8.42 -31.02 13.42
CA SER A 55 -7.25 -31.07 12.55
C SER A 55 -7.00 -32.45 11.91
N SER A 56 -6.45 -32.45 10.70
CA SER A 56 -5.64 -33.57 10.21
C SER A 56 -4.20 -33.45 10.73
N GLU A 57 -3.53 -34.58 10.94
CA GLU A 57 -2.18 -34.65 11.57
C GLU A 57 -1.02 -34.48 10.58
N ALA A 58 -1.27 -34.38 9.26
CA ALA A 58 -0.22 -34.45 8.25
C ALA A 58 0.27 -33.07 7.77
N ASP A 59 1.56 -32.79 7.94
CA ASP A 59 2.22 -31.60 7.43
C ASP A 59 2.71 -31.80 5.99
N ILE A 60 2.04 -31.17 5.02
CA ILE A 60 2.51 -31.16 3.62
C ILE A 60 3.63 -30.13 3.43
N VAL A 61 3.51 -28.98 4.07
CA VAL A 61 4.48 -27.88 4.01
C VAL A 61 5.45 -28.05 5.18
N GLU A 62 6.61 -28.65 4.93
CA GLU A 62 7.63 -28.94 5.96
C GLU A 62 8.11 -27.69 6.73
N LYS A 63 8.26 -26.56 6.02
CA LYS A 63 8.72 -25.28 6.61
C LYS A 63 7.77 -24.16 6.24
N TRP A 64 6.83 -23.90 7.16
CA TRP A 64 5.88 -22.81 7.04
C TRP A 64 6.59 -21.46 6.84
N PRO A 65 6.23 -20.68 5.80
CA PRO A 65 6.86 -19.38 5.55
C PRO A 65 6.58 -18.37 6.67
N ILE A 66 7.64 -17.81 7.26
CA ILE A 66 7.57 -16.81 8.35
C ILE A 66 6.80 -15.53 7.95
N ILE A 67 6.67 -15.28 6.64
CA ILE A 67 5.88 -14.14 6.13
C ILE A 67 4.37 -14.32 6.33
N TYR A 68 3.90 -15.54 6.59
CA TYR A 68 2.52 -15.87 6.92
C TYR A 68 2.39 -15.99 8.43
N LYS A 69 1.75 -15.00 9.05
CA LYS A 69 1.36 -15.00 10.47
C LYS A 69 -0.15 -15.25 10.60
N THR A 70 -0.73 -14.96 11.76
CA THR A 70 -2.17 -15.06 12.01
C THR A 70 -3.01 -14.29 10.99
N LEU A 71 -4.12 -14.90 10.55
CA LEU A 71 -5.05 -14.27 9.61
C LEU A 71 -5.68 -13.01 10.22
N SER A 72 -5.59 -11.90 9.49
CA SER A 72 -6.25 -10.64 9.86
C SER A 72 -6.82 -9.95 8.62
N VAL A 73 -7.83 -9.09 8.81
CA VAL A 73 -8.35 -8.23 7.73
C VAL A 73 -7.21 -7.44 7.09
N ARG A 74 -6.28 -6.92 7.91
CA ARG A 74 -5.12 -6.16 7.43
C ARG A 74 -4.23 -7.01 6.53
N SER A 75 -3.91 -8.24 6.93
CA SER A 75 -3.10 -9.15 6.11
C SER A 75 -3.79 -9.48 4.78
N ILE A 76 -5.12 -9.67 4.77
CA ILE A 76 -5.88 -9.91 3.53
C ILE A 76 -5.81 -8.67 2.62
N THR A 77 -6.06 -7.47 3.16
CA THR A 77 -6.04 -6.24 2.38
C THR A 77 -4.64 -5.92 1.86
N ASP A 78 -3.61 -6.08 2.68
CA ASP A 78 -2.21 -5.82 2.30
C ASP A 78 -1.76 -6.81 1.22
N THR A 79 -2.10 -8.10 1.37
CA THR A 79 -1.84 -9.13 0.35
C THR A 79 -2.57 -8.80 -0.96
N PHE A 80 -3.85 -8.44 -0.90
CA PHE A 80 -4.61 -8.02 -2.07
C PHE A 80 -3.96 -6.80 -2.74
N HIS A 81 -3.62 -5.75 -1.98
CA HIS A 81 -3.02 -4.54 -2.53
C HIS A 81 -1.67 -4.82 -3.20
N TYR A 82 -0.82 -5.66 -2.62
CA TYR A 82 0.40 -6.12 -3.27
C TYR A 82 0.10 -6.86 -4.59
N LEU A 83 -0.75 -7.88 -4.54
CA LEU A 83 -1.09 -8.68 -5.72
C LEU A 83 -1.78 -7.86 -6.83
N PHE A 84 -2.57 -6.86 -6.44
CA PHE A 84 -3.36 -6.03 -7.34
C PHE A 84 -2.56 -4.87 -7.93
N HIS A 85 -1.78 -4.16 -7.11
CA HIS A 85 -1.01 -2.98 -7.54
C HIS A 85 0.37 -3.33 -8.10
N VAL A 86 1.07 -4.30 -7.51
CA VAL A 86 2.42 -4.71 -7.95
C VAL A 86 2.31 -5.85 -8.94
N MET A 87 1.58 -6.91 -8.58
CA MET A 87 1.52 -8.11 -9.40
C MET A 87 0.41 -8.05 -10.47
N LYS A 88 -0.44 -7.02 -10.47
CA LYS A 88 -1.61 -6.81 -11.35
C LYS A 88 -2.82 -7.72 -11.10
N LYS A 89 -2.65 -9.02 -10.84
CA LYS A 89 -3.76 -9.99 -10.88
C LYS A 89 -3.55 -11.22 -10.01
N GLY A 90 -4.68 -11.83 -9.61
CA GLY A 90 -4.77 -13.04 -8.78
C GLY A 90 -6.22 -13.51 -8.64
N ILE A 91 -6.47 -14.48 -7.77
CA ILE A 91 -7.80 -14.98 -7.43
C ILE A 91 -7.89 -15.01 -5.91
N PHE A 92 -8.91 -14.39 -5.31
CA PHE A 92 -9.21 -14.57 -3.89
C PHE A 92 -10.21 -15.71 -3.72
N VAL A 93 -9.94 -16.60 -2.76
CA VAL A 93 -10.77 -17.75 -2.45
C VAL A 93 -11.09 -17.77 -0.96
N SER A 94 -12.37 -18.05 -0.67
CA SER A 94 -12.87 -18.25 0.69
C SER A 94 -13.73 -19.52 0.70
N ILE A 95 -13.38 -20.48 1.55
CA ILE A 95 -14.17 -21.69 1.78
C ILE A 95 -14.78 -21.57 3.18
N ARG A 96 -16.09 -21.80 3.29
CA ARG A 96 -16.84 -21.71 4.55
C ARG A 96 -17.86 -22.82 4.66
N HIS A 97 -17.93 -23.47 5.81
CA HIS A 97 -18.85 -24.60 6.06
C HIS A 97 -18.79 -25.63 4.93
N HIS A 98 -17.56 -26.02 4.54
CA HIS A 98 -17.31 -26.97 3.45
C HIS A 98 -17.84 -26.53 2.06
N GLN A 99 -18.18 -25.25 1.87
CA GLN A 99 -18.62 -24.70 0.60
C GLN A 99 -17.69 -23.60 0.07
N LEU A 100 -17.58 -23.51 -1.25
CA LEU A 100 -16.86 -22.43 -1.93
C LEU A 100 -17.65 -21.11 -1.84
N SER A 101 -17.48 -20.39 -0.73
CA SER A 101 -18.22 -19.15 -0.43
C SER A 101 -17.82 -17.99 -1.35
N VAL A 102 -16.53 -17.84 -1.65
CA VAL A 102 -16.03 -16.80 -2.56
C VAL A 102 -15.01 -17.39 -3.52
N PHE A 103 -15.22 -17.14 -4.81
CA PHE A 103 -14.22 -17.32 -5.86
C PHE A 103 -14.16 -16.06 -6.71
N LEU A 104 -13.16 -15.23 -6.49
CA LEU A 104 -13.08 -13.89 -7.07
C LEU A 104 -11.74 -13.66 -7.78
N PRO A 105 -11.67 -13.91 -9.09
CA PRO A 105 -10.60 -13.38 -9.92
C PRO A 105 -10.54 -11.85 -9.85
N PHE A 106 -9.33 -11.30 -9.84
CA PHE A 106 -9.13 -9.86 -9.95
C PHE A 106 -7.97 -9.55 -10.90
N SER A 107 -8.06 -8.41 -11.57
CA SER A 107 -7.01 -7.89 -12.44
C SER A 107 -7.11 -6.36 -12.44
N LYS A 108 -6.01 -5.64 -12.24
CA LYS A 108 -6.04 -4.18 -12.25
C LYS A 108 -6.23 -3.69 -13.68
N MET A 109 -7.31 -2.94 -13.91
CA MET A 109 -7.62 -2.35 -15.22
C MET A 109 -6.58 -1.32 -15.64
N GLU A 110 -6.41 -0.28 -14.81
CA GLU A 110 -5.46 0.81 -15.02
C GLU A 110 -4.14 0.45 -14.34
N TYR A 111 -3.55 -0.66 -14.80
CA TYR A 111 -2.25 -1.11 -14.29
C TYR A 111 -1.15 -0.18 -14.79
N GLN A 112 -0.27 0.22 -13.88
CA GLN A 112 0.91 1.01 -14.18
C GLN A 112 2.09 0.42 -13.42
N ASN A 113 3.26 0.45 -14.05
CA ASN A 113 4.52 -0.04 -13.51
C ASN A 113 5.60 1.04 -13.52
N SER A 114 6.65 0.85 -12.73
CA SER A 114 7.84 1.73 -12.68
C SER A 114 9.02 1.25 -13.53
N TRP A 115 9.04 -0.03 -13.93
CA TRP A 115 10.18 -0.66 -14.60
C TRP A 115 10.19 -0.50 -16.13
N GLY A 116 9.03 -0.31 -16.75
CA GLY A 116 8.82 -0.21 -18.19
C GLY A 116 9.68 0.87 -18.84
N PRO A 117 9.68 2.11 -18.31
CA PRO A 117 10.54 3.19 -18.82
C PRO A 117 12.05 2.91 -18.77
N GLN A 118 12.51 1.95 -17.95
CA GLN A 118 13.93 1.61 -17.83
C GLN A 118 14.38 0.57 -18.89
N LEU A 119 13.44 -0.08 -19.58
CA LEU A 119 13.73 -1.11 -20.57
C LEU A 119 14.41 -0.52 -21.81
N LYS A 120 15.49 -1.17 -22.24
CA LYS A 120 16.18 -0.92 -23.49
C LYS A 120 15.87 -2.04 -24.49
N TRP A 121 16.23 -1.87 -25.74
CA TRP A 121 16.20 -2.92 -26.76
C TRP A 121 17.40 -2.74 -27.70
N ASN A 122 17.74 -3.78 -28.45
CA ASN A 122 18.83 -3.72 -29.41
C ASN A 122 18.44 -2.82 -30.60
N ARG A 123 18.89 -1.56 -30.59
CA ARG A 123 18.61 -0.60 -31.67
C ARG A 123 19.37 -0.89 -32.97
N HIS A 124 20.43 -1.68 -32.91
CA HIS A 124 21.15 -2.10 -34.12
C HIS A 124 20.37 -3.16 -34.90
N GLU A 125 19.72 -4.10 -34.21
CA GLU A 125 18.88 -5.13 -34.83
C GLU A 125 17.45 -4.64 -35.09
N PHE A 126 16.90 -3.84 -34.17
CA PHE A 126 15.56 -3.28 -34.25
C PHE A 126 15.60 -1.76 -34.01
N PRO A 127 15.72 -0.93 -35.07
CA PRO A 127 15.84 0.52 -34.94
C PRO A 127 14.74 1.15 -34.08
N THR A 128 13.51 0.66 -34.18
CA THR A 128 12.37 1.03 -33.34
C THR A 128 11.78 -0.17 -32.60
N LEU A 129 11.05 0.09 -31.51
CA LEU A 129 10.23 -0.95 -30.85
C LEU A 129 9.17 -1.54 -31.80
N SER A 130 8.63 -0.73 -32.71
CA SER A 130 7.70 -1.17 -33.74
C SER A 130 8.33 -2.26 -34.63
N ASP A 131 9.62 -2.14 -34.95
CA ASP A 131 10.36 -3.14 -35.72
C ASP A 131 10.52 -4.45 -34.96
N LEU A 132 10.87 -4.40 -33.66
CA LEU A 132 10.92 -5.58 -32.80
C LEU A 132 9.57 -6.30 -32.78
N PHE A 133 8.47 -5.57 -32.56
CA PHE A 133 7.15 -6.18 -32.49
C PHE A 133 6.64 -6.67 -33.84
N ARG A 134 6.98 -5.98 -34.94
CA ARG A 134 6.70 -6.43 -36.30
C ARG A 134 7.43 -7.73 -36.59
N HIS A 135 8.70 -7.82 -36.23
CA HIS A 135 9.49 -9.05 -36.33
C HIS A 135 8.81 -10.21 -35.59
N VAL A 136 8.44 -10.00 -34.32
CA VAL A 136 7.74 -11.00 -33.51
C VAL A 136 6.42 -11.45 -34.15
N CYS A 137 5.60 -10.51 -34.64
CA CYS A 137 4.30 -10.82 -35.23
C CYS A 137 4.44 -11.60 -36.55
N VAL A 138 5.28 -11.10 -37.48
CA VAL A 138 5.51 -11.73 -38.79
C VAL A 138 6.06 -13.15 -38.62
N ARG A 139 7.08 -13.34 -37.79
CA ARG A 139 7.66 -14.67 -37.53
C ARG A 139 6.71 -15.60 -36.77
N SER A 140 5.74 -15.05 -36.04
CA SER A 140 4.67 -15.84 -35.38
C SER A 140 3.48 -16.14 -36.30
N ASN A 141 3.52 -15.71 -37.57
CA ASN A 141 2.41 -15.75 -38.51
C ASN A 141 1.14 -15.05 -37.98
N ILE A 142 1.34 -13.90 -37.32
CA ILE A 142 0.28 -13.04 -36.77
C ILE A 142 0.34 -11.70 -37.51
N PRO A 143 -0.79 -11.16 -38.00
CA PRO A 143 -0.81 -9.82 -38.58
C PRO A 143 -0.29 -8.78 -37.60
N PHE A 144 0.70 -8.00 -38.04
CA PHE A 144 1.19 -6.86 -37.27
C PHE A 144 0.21 -5.69 -37.38
N ASP A 145 -0.23 -5.18 -36.23
CA ASP A 145 -1.05 -4.00 -36.12
C ASP A 145 -0.50 -3.15 -34.98
N GLU A 146 0.10 -2.01 -35.32
CA GLU A 146 0.72 -1.12 -34.35
C GLU A 146 -0.29 -0.58 -33.33
N LYS A 147 -1.58 -0.47 -33.71
CA LYS A 147 -2.65 -0.06 -32.77
C LYS A 147 -2.91 -1.09 -31.69
N ARG A 148 -2.40 -2.32 -31.84
CA ARG A 148 -2.50 -3.39 -30.84
C ARG A 148 -1.36 -3.39 -29.83
N ILE A 149 -0.51 -2.38 -29.86
CA ILE A 149 0.64 -2.24 -28.99
C ILE A 149 0.41 -1.02 -28.10
N HIS A 150 0.51 -1.21 -26.80
CA HIS A 150 0.43 -0.11 -25.86
C HIS A 150 1.69 0.74 -25.96
N THR A 151 1.54 2.00 -26.35
CA THR A 151 2.68 2.92 -26.57
C THR A 151 3.37 3.32 -25.26
N ASP A 152 2.61 3.46 -24.17
CA ASP A 152 3.18 3.67 -22.83
C ASP A 152 3.62 2.35 -22.21
N MET A 153 4.94 2.20 -22.01
CA MET A 153 5.56 1.04 -21.38
C MET A 153 5.20 0.91 -19.89
N LYS A 154 4.71 1.97 -19.24
CA LYS A 154 4.17 1.90 -17.87
C LYS A 154 2.92 1.03 -17.80
N CYS A 155 2.15 0.92 -18.88
CA CYS A 155 0.95 0.09 -18.90
C CYS A 155 1.24 -1.39 -19.21
N TRP A 156 2.49 -1.71 -19.55
CA TRP A 156 2.90 -3.10 -19.77
C TRP A 156 2.89 -3.87 -18.47
N TYR A 157 2.78 -5.19 -18.54
CA TYR A 157 2.87 -6.04 -17.36
C TYR A 157 3.74 -7.25 -17.63
N ALA A 158 4.25 -7.85 -16.56
CA ALA A 158 5.24 -8.90 -16.64
C ALA A 158 4.77 -10.21 -15.99
N ASN A 159 5.39 -11.30 -16.41
CA ASN A 159 5.39 -12.58 -15.70
C ASN A 159 6.83 -13.05 -15.60
N ASN A 160 7.50 -12.74 -14.49
CA ASN A 160 8.96 -12.75 -14.40
C ASN A 160 9.58 -11.93 -15.55
N GLY A 161 10.44 -12.52 -16.39
CA GLY A 161 11.03 -11.81 -17.53
C GLY A 161 10.11 -11.66 -18.76
N LEU A 162 8.92 -12.27 -18.80
CA LEU A 162 8.02 -12.22 -19.95
C LEU A 162 7.21 -10.92 -19.98
N ILE A 163 7.29 -10.16 -21.07
CA ILE A 163 6.64 -8.85 -21.17
C ILE A 163 5.37 -8.93 -22.02
N ARG A 164 4.32 -8.24 -21.55
CA ARG A 164 3.00 -8.13 -22.19
C ARG A 164 2.71 -6.66 -22.48
N TYR A 165 2.47 -6.37 -23.75
CA TYR A 165 2.38 -5.01 -24.30
C TYR A 165 1.08 -4.80 -25.10
N GLU A 166 0.13 -5.74 -25.07
CA GLU A 166 -1.03 -5.70 -25.93
C GLU A 166 -2.04 -4.59 -25.57
N TYR A 167 -2.61 -3.94 -26.59
CA TYR A 167 -3.68 -2.94 -26.49
C TYR A 167 -4.87 -3.31 -27.41
N PRO A 168 -6.13 -3.13 -26.98
CA PRO A 168 -6.55 -2.95 -25.59
C PRO A 168 -6.07 -4.14 -24.72
N PRO A 169 -5.94 -3.94 -23.40
CA PRO A 169 -5.50 -5.01 -22.50
C PRO A 169 -6.38 -6.25 -22.67
N THR A 170 -5.75 -7.36 -23.03
CA THR A 170 -6.45 -8.64 -23.15
C THR A 170 -6.27 -9.45 -21.87
N GLU A 171 -7.33 -9.56 -21.10
CA GLU A 171 -7.39 -10.42 -19.92
C GLU A 171 -7.90 -11.81 -20.30
N GLY A 172 -7.09 -12.84 -20.03
CA GLY A 172 -7.40 -14.22 -20.39
C GLY A 172 -7.71 -15.10 -19.18
N ASP A 173 -8.58 -16.08 -19.40
CA ASP A 173 -9.07 -17.03 -18.38
C ASP A 173 -8.30 -18.35 -18.30
N SER A 174 -7.09 -18.41 -18.85
CA SER A 174 -6.28 -19.63 -18.79
C SER A 174 -6.23 -20.17 -17.36
N GLY A 175 -6.69 -21.41 -17.19
CA GLY A 175 -6.71 -22.12 -15.92
C GLY A 175 -7.82 -21.73 -14.95
N VAL A 176 -8.54 -20.61 -15.15
CA VAL A 176 -9.49 -20.10 -14.13
C VAL A 176 -10.68 -21.02 -13.94
N ASN A 177 -11.26 -21.52 -15.03
CA ASN A 177 -12.37 -22.47 -14.99
C ASN A 177 -11.94 -23.84 -14.45
N MET A 178 -10.74 -24.31 -14.76
CA MET A 178 -10.19 -25.53 -14.17
C MET A 178 -10.01 -25.41 -12.66
N ILE A 179 -9.45 -24.28 -12.18
CA ILE A 179 -9.24 -24.06 -10.74
C ILE A 179 -10.60 -23.94 -10.03
N HIS A 180 -11.56 -23.24 -10.63
CA HIS A 180 -12.90 -23.13 -10.09
C HIS A 180 -13.59 -24.50 -9.97
N ASP A 181 -13.54 -25.31 -11.03
CA ASP A 181 -14.07 -26.67 -11.04
C ASP A 181 -13.38 -27.55 -9.99
N MET A 182 -12.05 -27.49 -9.91
CA MET A 182 -11.26 -28.21 -8.92
C MET A 182 -11.68 -27.90 -7.48
N LEU A 183 -11.92 -26.63 -7.16
CA LEU A 183 -12.36 -26.22 -5.83
C LEU A 183 -13.82 -26.57 -5.54
N LEU A 184 -14.71 -26.51 -6.54
CA LEU A 184 -16.08 -26.98 -6.39
C LEU A 184 -16.11 -28.47 -6.07
N GLN A 185 -15.36 -29.27 -6.83
CA GLN A 185 -15.29 -30.72 -6.63
C GLN A 185 -14.61 -31.11 -5.32
N LEU A 186 -13.67 -30.29 -4.83
CA LEU A 186 -13.13 -30.43 -3.48
C LEU A 186 -14.22 -30.19 -2.41
N CYS A 187 -15.04 -29.16 -2.57
CA CYS A 187 -16.16 -28.85 -1.68
C CYS A 187 -17.34 -29.84 -1.79
N ASP A 188 -17.45 -30.57 -2.89
CA ASP A 188 -18.45 -31.64 -3.07
C ASP A 188 -17.95 -33.01 -2.54
N SER A 189 -16.67 -33.09 -2.14
CA SER A 189 -16.09 -34.34 -1.64
C SER A 189 -16.62 -34.70 -0.25
N SER A 190 -16.58 -35.98 0.13
CA SER A 190 -16.99 -36.40 1.48
C SER A 190 -16.06 -35.94 2.61
N VAL A 191 -14.91 -35.34 2.27
CA VAL A 191 -13.92 -34.90 3.25
C VAL A 191 -14.30 -33.50 3.75
N PRO A 192 -14.63 -33.33 5.05
CA PRO A 192 -14.97 -32.01 5.58
C PRO A 192 -13.80 -31.04 5.37
N LEU A 193 -14.09 -29.81 4.96
CA LEU A 193 -13.08 -28.78 4.70
C LEU A 193 -13.14 -27.68 5.76
N PRO A 194 -11.97 -27.15 6.18
CA PRO A 194 -11.93 -26.06 7.14
C PRO A 194 -12.33 -24.72 6.52
N ASP A 195 -12.70 -23.78 7.38
CA ASP A 195 -12.90 -22.39 7.00
C ASP A 195 -11.55 -21.71 6.75
N VAL A 196 -11.27 -21.31 5.51
CA VAL A 196 -9.97 -20.75 5.11
C VAL A 196 -10.09 -19.62 4.08
N ASP A 197 -9.17 -18.66 4.16
CA ASP A 197 -8.99 -17.61 3.16
C ASP A 197 -7.58 -17.67 2.59
N PHE A 198 -7.48 -17.56 1.27
CA PHE A 198 -6.19 -17.55 0.59
C PHE A 198 -6.29 -16.93 -0.81
N PHE A 199 -5.14 -16.62 -1.38
CA PHE A 199 -5.03 -16.13 -2.75
C PHE A 199 -4.42 -17.20 -3.64
N ILE A 200 -4.91 -17.34 -4.87
CA ILE A 200 -4.31 -18.18 -5.90
C ILE A 200 -3.64 -17.29 -6.95
N ASN A 201 -2.36 -17.52 -7.15
CA ASN A 201 -1.64 -17.05 -8.33
C ASN A 201 -1.97 -17.94 -9.52
N LYS A 202 -2.47 -17.34 -10.60
CA LYS A 202 -2.80 -18.05 -11.84
C LYS A 202 -1.70 -17.98 -12.92
N ARG A 203 -0.49 -17.54 -12.57
CA ARG A 203 0.64 -17.38 -13.51
C ARG A 203 1.72 -18.44 -13.27
N ASP A 204 2.59 -18.58 -14.27
CA ASP A 204 3.63 -19.60 -14.31
C ASP A 204 4.66 -19.49 -13.16
N PHE A 205 4.96 -18.26 -12.68
CA PHE A 205 5.98 -18.00 -11.68
C PHE A 205 5.38 -17.60 -10.32
N PRO A 206 6.01 -18.00 -9.19
CA PRO A 206 5.62 -17.58 -7.85
C PRO A 206 5.70 -16.05 -7.67
N LEU A 207 4.96 -15.52 -6.70
CA LEU A 207 4.74 -14.08 -6.53
C LEU A 207 5.34 -13.49 -5.26
N LEU A 208 5.73 -14.31 -4.29
CA LEU A 208 6.25 -13.87 -2.99
C LEU A 208 7.57 -14.55 -2.66
N ARG A 209 8.58 -13.75 -2.33
CA ARG A 209 9.86 -14.26 -1.81
C ARG A 209 9.86 -14.32 -0.29
N ARG A 210 10.57 -15.30 0.26
CA ARG A 210 10.79 -15.45 1.70
C ARG A 210 11.57 -14.27 2.29
N ASP A 211 12.48 -13.67 1.51
CA ASP A 211 13.28 -12.49 1.90
C ASP A 211 12.57 -11.15 1.66
N ARG A 212 11.29 -11.17 1.25
CA ARG A 212 10.45 -10.00 0.96
C ARG A 212 10.95 -9.09 -0.17
N LYS A 213 11.94 -9.52 -0.96
CA LYS A 213 12.35 -8.82 -2.19
C LYS A 213 11.36 -9.10 -3.32
N GLU A 214 11.52 -8.37 -4.43
CA GLU A 214 10.70 -8.58 -5.63
C GLU A 214 10.83 -10.00 -6.20
N ALA A 215 9.70 -10.66 -6.44
CA ALA A 215 9.67 -12.05 -6.88
C ALA A 215 10.16 -12.27 -8.31
N TYR A 216 10.00 -11.27 -9.18
CA TYR A 216 10.37 -11.37 -10.59
C TYR A 216 11.84 -11.00 -10.81
N GLU A 217 12.76 -11.85 -10.36
CA GLU A 217 14.20 -11.60 -10.44
C GLU A 217 14.68 -11.20 -11.86
N ASN A 218 14.24 -11.89 -12.92
CA ASN A 218 14.63 -11.54 -14.28
C ASN A 218 14.08 -10.18 -14.70
N LEU A 219 12.90 -9.81 -14.17
CA LEU A 219 12.35 -8.48 -14.40
C LEU A 219 13.19 -7.39 -13.73
N HIS A 220 13.69 -7.60 -12.53
CA HIS A 220 14.39 -6.56 -11.77
C HIS A 220 15.93 -6.57 -11.96
N LYS A 221 16.48 -7.64 -12.52
CA LYS A 221 17.94 -7.78 -12.74
C LYS A 221 18.51 -6.61 -13.56
N GLY A 222 19.52 -5.93 -13.02
CA GLY A 222 20.20 -4.81 -13.69
C GLY A 222 19.42 -3.49 -13.73
N MET A 223 18.21 -3.43 -13.17
CA MET A 223 17.44 -2.18 -13.06
C MET A 223 17.87 -1.38 -11.84
N LYS A 224 17.74 -0.05 -11.93
CA LYS A 224 17.82 0.79 -10.75
C LYS A 224 16.53 0.58 -9.97
N MET A 225 16.66 -0.05 -8.81
CA MET A 225 15.57 -0.12 -7.85
C MET A 225 15.42 1.28 -7.27
N ASP A 226 14.53 2.08 -7.87
CA ASP A 226 14.17 3.35 -7.28
C ASP A 226 13.63 3.07 -5.87
N LYS A 227 14.11 3.80 -4.86
CA LYS A 227 13.44 3.85 -3.55
C LYS A 227 12.00 4.39 -3.66
N MET A 228 11.59 4.85 -4.85
CA MET A 228 10.20 5.12 -5.23
C MET A 228 9.54 3.84 -5.73
N GLY A 229 9.45 2.82 -4.87
CA GLY A 229 8.52 1.73 -5.07
C GLY A 229 7.09 2.27 -4.96
N THR A 230 6.13 1.58 -5.55
CA THR A 230 4.72 1.85 -5.27
C THR A 230 4.48 1.89 -3.75
N PRO A 231 3.41 2.51 -3.22
CA PRO A 231 3.14 2.54 -1.77
C PRO A 231 3.06 1.15 -1.08
N TRP A 232 3.19 0.06 -1.85
CA TRP A 232 2.88 -1.32 -1.53
C TRP A 232 4.05 -2.27 -1.81
N ASP A 233 5.29 -1.86 -1.52
CA ASP A 233 6.45 -2.75 -1.56
C ASP A 233 6.29 -3.88 -0.53
N ALA A 234 6.61 -5.13 -0.92
CA ALA A 234 6.48 -6.30 -0.05
C ALA A 234 7.28 -6.18 1.28
N CYS A 235 8.35 -5.39 1.30
CA CYS A 235 9.12 -5.06 2.49
C CYS A 235 8.30 -4.33 3.58
N ASN A 236 7.27 -3.58 3.18
CA ASN A 236 6.43 -2.79 4.10
C ASN A 236 5.24 -3.56 4.68
N ILE A 237 5.00 -4.78 4.21
CA ILE A 237 3.88 -5.62 4.65
C ILE A 237 4.32 -6.47 5.83
N GLU A 238 3.61 -6.35 6.96
CA GLU A 238 3.99 -7.05 8.18
C GLU A 238 3.78 -8.57 8.05
N SER A 239 2.62 -8.95 7.52
CA SER A 239 2.19 -10.34 7.31
C SER A 239 1.31 -10.47 6.08
N PHE A 240 1.54 -11.51 5.31
CA PHE A 240 0.71 -11.92 4.18
C PHE A 240 -0.29 -12.99 4.59
N VAL A 241 -1.33 -13.13 3.78
CA VAL A 241 -2.18 -14.33 3.73
C VAL A 241 -1.58 -15.30 2.72
N PRO A 242 -1.75 -16.62 2.89
CA PRO A 242 -1.22 -17.61 1.96
C PRO A 242 -1.53 -17.28 0.51
N VAL A 243 -0.46 -17.23 -0.30
CA VAL A 243 -0.54 -17.13 -1.76
C VAL A 243 -0.13 -18.48 -2.32
N LEU A 244 -1.02 -19.09 -3.09
CA LEU A 244 -0.90 -20.44 -3.60
C LEU A 244 -0.53 -20.37 -5.08
N SER A 245 0.52 -21.08 -5.49
CA SER A 245 1.05 -21.08 -6.85
C SER A 245 1.24 -22.50 -7.38
N MET A 246 1.03 -22.69 -8.69
CA MET A 246 1.27 -23.97 -9.35
C MET A 246 2.75 -24.37 -9.38
N THR A 247 3.66 -23.40 -9.26
CA THR A 247 5.09 -23.64 -9.09
C THR A 247 5.67 -22.75 -8.00
N THR A 248 6.67 -23.25 -7.28
CA THR A 248 7.44 -22.46 -6.29
C THR A 248 8.92 -22.79 -6.37
N SER A 249 9.78 -22.08 -5.63
CA SER A 249 11.17 -22.49 -5.38
C SER A 249 11.49 -22.39 -3.89
N VAL A 250 12.69 -22.84 -3.50
CA VAL A 250 13.18 -22.72 -2.11
C VAL A 250 13.23 -21.27 -1.61
N ASP A 251 13.31 -20.29 -2.53
CA ASP A 251 13.38 -18.86 -2.22
C ASP A 251 12.01 -18.21 -2.05
N HIS A 252 10.95 -18.90 -2.50
CA HIS A 252 9.61 -18.37 -2.54
C HIS A 252 8.78 -18.87 -1.35
N ALA A 253 7.84 -18.02 -0.95
CA ALA A 253 6.91 -18.29 0.12
C ALA A 253 5.58 -18.85 -0.41
N ASP A 254 5.32 -18.75 -1.71
CA ASP A 254 4.11 -19.32 -2.31
C ASP A 254 3.96 -20.80 -1.98
N LEU A 255 2.76 -21.19 -1.52
CA LEU A 255 2.40 -22.57 -1.24
C LEU A 255 2.05 -23.31 -2.53
N MET A 256 2.63 -24.49 -2.73
CA MET A 256 2.39 -25.25 -3.97
C MET A 256 1.00 -25.86 -4.00
N ILE A 257 0.34 -25.77 -5.17
CA ILE A 257 -0.95 -26.41 -5.43
C ILE A 257 -0.91 -27.29 -6.69
N PRO A 258 -1.85 -28.26 -6.81
CA PRO A 258 -2.10 -28.96 -8.05
C PRO A 258 -2.32 -28.00 -9.21
N THR A 259 -1.74 -28.33 -10.36
CA THR A 259 -1.84 -27.46 -11.53
C THR A 259 -3.21 -27.63 -12.19
N TRP A 260 -3.66 -26.60 -12.90
CA TRP A 260 -4.88 -26.70 -13.70
C TRP A 260 -4.76 -27.73 -14.84
N ASP A 261 -3.54 -28.07 -15.27
CA ASP A 261 -3.29 -29.12 -16.28
C ASP A 261 -3.44 -30.52 -15.65
N ASP A 262 -2.96 -30.71 -14.41
CA ASP A 262 -3.20 -31.92 -13.62
C ASP A 262 -4.69 -32.18 -13.45
N TRP A 263 -5.45 -31.13 -13.09
CA TRP A 263 -6.89 -31.24 -12.96
C TRP A 263 -7.59 -31.56 -14.27
N SER A 264 -7.16 -30.93 -15.37
CA SER A 264 -7.72 -31.20 -16.70
C SER A 264 -7.50 -32.67 -17.09
N ARG A 265 -6.30 -33.22 -16.84
CA ARG A 265 -6.00 -34.63 -17.06
C ARG A 265 -6.87 -35.55 -16.22
N ALA A 266 -6.85 -35.34 -14.90
CA ALA A 266 -7.57 -36.20 -13.97
C ALA A 266 -9.08 -36.18 -14.21
N SER A 267 -9.64 -35.03 -14.57
CA SER A 267 -11.06 -34.91 -14.95
C SER A 267 -11.36 -35.72 -16.22
N TYR A 268 -10.56 -35.54 -17.27
CA TYR A 268 -10.77 -36.27 -18.53
C TYR A 268 -10.69 -37.78 -18.35
N GLN A 269 -9.70 -38.29 -17.61
CA GLN A 269 -9.52 -39.73 -17.39
C GLN A 269 -10.62 -40.32 -16.50
N ARG A 270 -11.18 -39.53 -15.58
CA ARG A 270 -12.26 -39.98 -14.71
C ARG A 270 -13.59 -40.07 -15.44
N ASP A 271 -13.96 -39.01 -16.17
CA ASP A 271 -15.33 -38.84 -16.67
C ASP A 271 -15.42 -38.12 -18.04
N GLY A 272 -14.30 -37.93 -18.74
CA GLY A 272 -14.28 -37.36 -20.09
C GLY A 272 -14.43 -35.84 -20.16
N ARG A 273 -14.39 -35.12 -19.03
CA ARG A 273 -14.53 -33.66 -19.03
C ARG A 273 -13.33 -32.95 -19.66
N ILE A 274 -13.64 -32.06 -20.60
CA ILE A 274 -12.71 -31.17 -21.30
C ILE A 274 -12.99 -29.70 -20.98
N PHE A 275 -11.96 -28.87 -20.96
CA PHE A 275 -12.06 -27.46 -20.58
C PHE A 275 -11.89 -26.51 -21.77
N SER A 276 -12.60 -25.38 -21.74
CA SER A 276 -12.64 -24.41 -22.85
C SER A 276 -11.27 -23.78 -23.18
N ARG A 277 -11.21 -23.11 -24.34
CA ARG A 277 -10.02 -22.55 -25.03
C ARG A 277 -9.19 -23.57 -25.79
N GLU A 278 -8.81 -24.67 -25.15
CA GLU A 278 -7.91 -25.66 -25.76
C GLU A 278 -8.57 -27.03 -25.97
N PHE A 279 -9.64 -27.35 -25.23
CA PHE A 279 -10.40 -28.61 -25.37
C PHE A 279 -9.47 -29.83 -25.43
N ARG A 280 -8.47 -29.84 -24.53
CA ARG A 280 -7.46 -30.90 -24.52
C ARG A 280 -8.04 -32.18 -23.97
N GLU A 281 -7.67 -33.27 -24.63
CA GLU A 281 -7.97 -34.64 -24.22
C GLU A 281 -6.73 -35.29 -23.59
N TYR A 282 -6.96 -36.18 -22.63
CA TYR A 282 -5.91 -36.88 -21.89
C TYR A 282 -6.22 -38.38 -21.79
N PRO A 283 -6.24 -39.11 -22.92
CA PRO A 283 -6.57 -40.54 -22.91
C PRO A 283 -5.65 -41.33 -21.98
N ASP A 284 -6.15 -42.42 -21.41
CA ASP A 284 -5.29 -43.32 -20.63
C ASP A 284 -4.19 -43.91 -21.51
N ILE A 285 -2.97 -43.95 -20.96
CA ILE A 285 -1.83 -44.55 -21.66
C ILE A 285 -1.76 -46.04 -21.30
N PRO A 286 -1.87 -46.95 -22.28
CA PRO A 286 -1.80 -48.37 -22.02
C PRO A 286 -0.40 -48.74 -21.51
N MET A 287 -0.36 -49.71 -20.60
CA MET A 287 0.90 -50.24 -20.07
C MET A 287 1.52 -51.21 -21.09
N GLU A 288 2.31 -50.67 -22.01
CA GLU A 288 3.11 -51.48 -22.94
C GLU A 288 4.36 -52.03 -22.26
N SER A 289 4.84 -53.19 -22.74
CA SER A 289 6.11 -53.77 -22.31
C SER A 289 7.26 -52.76 -22.49
N PHE A 290 8.11 -52.62 -21.47
CA PHE A 290 9.25 -51.70 -21.55
C PHE A 290 10.22 -52.13 -22.66
N SER A 291 10.42 -53.45 -22.83
CA SER A 291 11.31 -54.03 -23.83
C SER A 291 10.93 -53.71 -25.28
N SER A 292 9.63 -53.50 -25.57
CA SER A 292 9.15 -53.21 -26.94
C SER A 292 9.27 -51.72 -27.32
N LYS A 293 9.65 -50.84 -26.39
CA LYS A 293 9.75 -49.40 -26.62
C LYS A 293 11.06 -49.05 -27.34
N ILE A 294 11.06 -47.93 -28.07
CA ILE A 294 12.20 -47.44 -28.86
C ILE A 294 13.28 -46.90 -27.91
N PRO A 295 14.53 -47.40 -27.94
CA PRO A 295 15.62 -46.97 -27.04
C PRO A 295 16.25 -45.63 -27.47
N THR A 296 15.42 -44.61 -27.69
CA THR A 296 15.78 -43.24 -28.07
C THR A 296 15.09 -42.27 -27.12
N ALA A 297 15.77 -41.18 -26.74
CA ALA A 297 15.16 -40.15 -25.92
C ALA A 297 14.36 -39.15 -26.75
N VAL A 298 13.08 -38.96 -26.42
CA VAL A 298 12.16 -38.11 -27.20
C VAL A 298 11.79 -36.82 -26.46
N PHE A 299 11.64 -35.74 -27.23
CA PHE A 299 10.99 -34.50 -26.78
C PHE A 299 10.25 -33.81 -27.93
N ARG A 300 9.02 -33.33 -27.66
CA ARG A 300 8.23 -32.46 -28.54
C ARG A 300 7.60 -31.31 -27.77
N GLY A 301 7.98 -30.08 -28.07
CA GLY A 301 7.34 -28.93 -27.43
C GLY A 301 7.67 -27.60 -28.08
N ALA A 302 6.91 -26.57 -27.73
CA ALA A 302 7.23 -25.20 -28.15
C ALA A 302 8.53 -24.70 -27.51
N SER A 303 9.14 -23.66 -28.08
CA SER A 303 10.38 -23.03 -27.59
C SER A 303 10.21 -22.17 -26.32
N THR A 304 9.24 -22.51 -25.45
CA THR A 304 9.06 -21.88 -24.14
C THR A 304 10.30 -22.08 -23.27
N GLY A 305 10.61 -21.15 -22.37
CA GLY A 305 11.91 -21.12 -21.68
C GLY A 305 12.32 -19.69 -21.42
N LEU A 306 12.90 -19.37 -20.26
CA LEU A 306 13.29 -17.99 -19.91
C LEU A 306 14.30 -17.38 -20.88
N GLY A 307 15.22 -18.19 -21.40
CA GLY A 307 16.21 -17.78 -22.39
C GLY A 307 15.71 -17.75 -23.83
N VAL A 308 16.48 -17.07 -24.67
CA VAL A 308 16.24 -16.91 -26.11
C VAL A 308 17.37 -17.48 -26.97
N THR A 309 18.41 -18.04 -26.34
CA THR A 309 19.62 -18.57 -26.98
C THR A 309 19.82 -20.05 -26.67
N TYR A 310 20.76 -20.71 -27.34
CA TYR A 310 21.14 -22.10 -27.02
C TYR A 310 21.75 -22.26 -25.61
N ALA A 311 22.33 -21.20 -25.05
CA ALA A 311 22.99 -21.27 -23.73
C ALA A 311 21.99 -21.17 -22.57
N ASP A 312 20.89 -20.43 -22.75
CA ASP A 312 19.93 -20.10 -21.68
C ASP A 312 18.53 -20.68 -21.90
N ASN A 313 18.29 -21.38 -23.01
CA ASN A 313 17.05 -22.12 -23.26
C ASN A 313 17.32 -23.61 -23.54
N PRO A 314 17.02 -24.52 -22.59
CA PRO A 314 17.34 -25.94 -22.74
C PRO A 314 16.61 -26.58 -23.94
N ARG A 315 15.41 -26.10 -24.31
CA ARG A 315 14.69 -26.66 -25.46
C ARG A 315 15.39 -26.34 -26.78
N LEU A 316 15.94 -25.13 -26.91
CA LEU A 316 16.74 -24.75 -28.08
C LEU A 316 18.05 -25.53 -28.09
N PHE A 317 18.71 -25.67 -26.94
CA PHE A 317 19.93 -26.47 -26.81
C PHE A 317 19.74 -27.89 -27.31
N PHE A 318 18.69 -28.58 -26.84
CA PHE A 318 18.44 -29.98 -27.23
C PHE A 318 17.97 -30.11 -28.68
N ALA A 319 17.23 -29.14 -29.21
CA ALA A 319 16.90 -29.11 -30.64
C ALA A 319 18.15 -28.98 -31.50
N LYS A 320 19.09 -28.10 -31.13
CA LYS A 320 20.40 -27.98 -31.80
C LYS A 320 21.24 -29.25 -31.65
N LEU A 321 21.25 -29.85 -30.47
CA LEU A 321 22.00 -31.07 -30.22
C LEU A 321 21.50 -32.24 -31.07
N ASN A 322 20.19 -32.31 -31.33
CA ASN A 322 19.56 -33.31 -32.18
C ASN A 322 20.06 -33.26 -33.64
N LEU A 323 20.41 -32.08 -34.16
CA LEU A 323 20.95 -31.90 -35.52
C LEU A 323 22.31 -32.58 -35.74
N LYS A 324 22.98 -33.02 -34.67
CA LYS A 324 24.22 -33.81 -34.80
C LYS A 324 23.97 -35.26 -35.24
N HIS A 325 22.71 -35.71 -35.25
CA HIS A 325 22.28 -37.05 -35.70
C HIS A 325 23.13 -38.21 -35.14
N ARG A 326 23.58 -38.08 -33.88
CA ARG A 326 24.41 -39.11 -33.24
C ARG A 326 23.60 -40.37 -32.99
N LYS A 327 24.20 -41.51 -33.35
CA LYS A 327 23.66 -42.85 -33.10
C LYS A 327 24.46 -43.56 -32.01
N HIS A 328 23.78 -44.33 -31.18
CA HIS A 328 24.43 -45.14 -30.15
C HIS A 328 25.22 -46.29 -30.80
N PRO A 329 26.46 -46.58 -30.35
CA PRO A 329 27.30 -47.61 -30.98
C PRO A 329 26.69 -49.01 -30.97
N SER A 330 26.05 -49.44 -29.87
CA SER A 330 25.45 -50.78 -29.74
C SER A 330 24.09 -50.92 -30.43
N THR A 331 23.11 -50.06 -30.12
CA THR A 331 21.75 -50.16 -30.66
C THR A 331 21.64 -49.69 -32.11
N ARG A 332 22.63 -48.94 -32.62
CA ARG A 332 22.63 -48.27 -33.95
C ARG A 332 21.47 -47.28 -34.16
N LEU A 333 20.67 -47.01 -33.14
CA LEU A 333 19.57 -46.06 -33.15
C LEU A 333 20.04 -44.67 -32.69
N ALA A 334 19.25 -43.64 -33.01
CA ALA A 334 19.57 -42.27 -32.60
C ALA A 334 19.52 -42.13 -31.07
N TYR A 335 20.43 -41.34 -30.50
CA TYR A 335 20.35 -40.98 -29.08
C TYR A 335 19.12 -40.14 -28.78
N LEU A 336 18.85 -39.15 -29.64
CA LEU A 336 17.82 -38.15 -29.46
C LEU A 336 16.85 -38.17 -30.64
N ASP A 337 15.58 -37.94 -30.31
CA ASP A 337 14.53 -37.53 -31.22
C ASP A 337 13.82 -36.32 -30.58
N CYS A 338 14.47 -35.17 -30.65
CA CYS A 338 14.04 -33.94 -29.96
C CYS A 338 13.82 -32.79 -30.93
N GLY A 339 12.81 -31.96 -30.68
CA GLY A 339 12.73 -30.66 -31.37
C GLY A 339 11.52 -29.79 -31.04
N ILE A 340 11.52 -28.64 -31.71
CA ILE A 340 10.58 -27.54 -31.47
C ILE A 340 9.35 -27.69 -32.35
N THR A 341 8.16 -27.71 -31.75
CA THR A 341 6.90 -27.83 -32.50
C THR A 341 6.28 -26.47 -32.86
N LYS A 342 6.65 -25.42 -32.10
CA LYS A 342 6.16 -24.06 -32.30
C LYS A 342 7.09 -23.03 -31.67
N TRP A 343 7.28 -21.90 -32.33
CA TRP A 343 8.03 -20.78 -31.80
C TRP A 343 7.24 -19.98 -30.74
N ASN A 344 7.88 -19.69 -29.62
CA ASN A 344 7.44 -18.71 -28.64
C ASN A 344 8.38 -17.49 -28.70
N LEU A 345 7.98 -16.51 -29.51
CA LEU A 345 8.75 -15.29 -29.80
C LEU A 345 8.35 -14.11 -28.91
N ARG A 346 7.63 -14.36 -27.81
CA ARG A 346 7.24 -13.27 -26.91
C ARG A 346 8.50 -12.60 -26.37
N PRO A 347 8.63 -11.26 -26.47
CA PRO A 347 9.74 -10.52 -25.92
C PRO A 347 9.94 -10.79 -24.44
N ARG A 348 11.22 -10.89 -24.06
CA ARG A 348 11.67 -11.19 -22.71
C ARG A 348 12.71 -10.18 -22.30
N LYS A 349 12.71 -9.83 -21.02
CA LYS A 349 13.79 -9.03 -20.45
C LYS A 349 14.99 -9.91 -20.12
N LYS A 350 16.16 -9.52 -20.64
CA LYS A 350 17.49 -10.03 -20.28
C LYS A 350 18.36 -8.85 -19.88
N ASP A 351 18.76 -8.81 -18.61
CA ASP A 351 19.37 -7.63 -17.98
C ASP A 351 18.55 -6.38 -18.29
N LEU A 352 19.09 -5.31 -18.88
CA LEU A 352 18.28 -4.12 -19.23
C LEU A 352 17.54 -4.20 -20.57
N TYR A 353 17.72 -5.27 -21.35
CA TYR A 353 17.27 -5.33 -22.74
C TYR A 353 16.05 -6.23 -22.93
N LEU A 354 15.14 -5.80 -23.78
CA LEU A 354 14.11 -6.63 -24.39
C LEU A 354 14.71 -7.39 -25.56
N ASP A 355 14.50 -8.69 -25.55
CA ASP A 355 15.07 -9.61 -26.52
C ASP A 355 14.06 -10.72 -26.90
N THR A 356 14.31 -11.38 -28.03
CA THR A 356 13.53 -12.52 -28.54
C THR A 356 14.47 -13.52 -29.23
N ILE A 357 13.94 -14.66 -29.68
CA ILE A 357 14.76 -15.65 -30.40
C ILE A 357 15.19 -15.03 -31.74
N SER A 358 16.50 -14.96 -31.97
CA SER A 358 17.09 -14.31 -33.15
C SER A 358 16.75 -15.05 -34.45
N SER A 359 16.74 -14.33 -35.57
CA SER A 359 16.53 -14.93 -36.90
C SER A 359 17.48 -16.09 -37.19
N SER A 360 18.75 -15.98 -36.80
CA SER A 360 19.75 -17.04 -36.99
C SER A 360 19.34 -18.37 -36.35
N ILE A 361 18.74 -18.35 -35.16
CA ILE A 361 18.26 -19.57 -34.49
C ILE A 361 17.00 -20.09 -35.16
N LEU A 362 16.08 -19.19 -35.56
CA LEU A 362 14.85 -19.57 -36.24
C LEU A 362 15.10 -20.23 -37.59
N ASP A 363 16.14 -19.79 -38.30
CA ASP A 363 16.51 -20.29 -39.62
C ASP A 363 17.36 -21.57 -39.52
N GLU A 364 18.14 -21.76 -38.42
CA GLU A 364 18.93 -22.98 -38.17
C GLU A 364 18.09 -24.17 -37.68
N ILE A 365 17.10 -23.95 -36.80
CA ILE A 365 16.33 -25.03 -36.17
C ILE A 365 15.00 -25.24 -36.90
N PRO A 366 14.79 -26.40 -37.56
CA PRO A 366 13.51 -26.68 -38.20
C PRO A 366 12.42 -26.96 -37.16
N LEU A 367 11.19 -26.51 -37.46
CA LEU A 367 10.01 -26.95 -36.72
C LEU A 367 9.68 -28.40 -37.07
N ILE A 368 9.34 -29.20 -36.07
CA ILE A 368 8.97 -30.61 -36.26
C ILE A 368 7.54 -30.88 -35.79
N SER A 369 6.91 -31.91 -36.36
CA SER A 369 5.54 -32.27 -36.02
C SER A 369 5.37 -32.63 -34.54
N PRO A 370 4.28 -32.20 -33.89
CA PRO A 370 3.96 -32.63 -32.54
C PRO A 370 3.69 -34.15 -32.50
N LEU A 371 3.96 -34.77 -31.35
CA LEU A 371 3.56 -36.14 -31.06
C LEU A 371 2.46 -36.14 -30.00
N SER A 372 1.45 -36.98 -30.19
CA SER A 372 0.45 -37.26 -29.15
C SER A 372 1.11 -37.95 -27.94
N PRO A 373 0.50 -37.89 -26.75
CA PRO A 373 0.96 -38.62 -25.57
C PRO A 373 1.19 -40.12 -25.83
N LEU A 374 0.26 -40.77 -26.55
CA LEU A 374 0.37 -42.18 -26.94
C LEU A 374 1.52 -42.47 -27.91
N GLN A 375 1.88 -41.52 -28.78
CA GLN A 375 3.06 -41.67 -29.63
C GLN A 375 4.35 -41.48 -28.84
N GLN A 376 4.37 -40.54 -27.88
CA GLN A 376 5.52 -40.31 -27.01
C GLN A 376 5.77 -41.51 -26.09
N SER A 377 4.73 -42.18 -25.60
CA SER A 377 4.87 -43.36 -24.73
C SER A 377 5.55 -44.55 -25.41
N LYS A 378 5.69 -44.57 -26.74
CA LYS A 378 6.40 -45.64 -27.47
C LYS A 378 7.93 -45.59 -27.30
N TYR A 379 8.47 -44.52 -26.72
CA TYR A 379 9.90 -44.35 -26.48
C TYR A 379 10.27 -44.80 -25.06
N LYS A 380 11.44 -45.42 -24.90
CA LYS A 380 11.94 -45.82 -23.57
C LYS A 380 12.27 -44.61 -22.71
N TYR A 381 12.73 -43.51 -23.31
CA TYR A 381 13.19 -42.35 -22.56
C TYR A 381 12.42 -41.08 -22.95
N ILE A 382 11.78 -40.44 -21.98
CA ILE A 382 11.09 -39.16 -22.14
C ILE A 382 11.98 -38.05 -21.59
N LEU A 383 12.49 -37.17 -22.45
CA LEU A 383 13.33 -36.06 -22.00
C LEU A 383 12.45 -34.91 -21.50
N HIS A 384 12.35 -34.76 -20.18
CA HIS A 384 11.56 -33.70 -19.57
C HIS A 384 12.36 -32.39 -19.49
N LEU A 385 11.94 -31.37 -20.24
CA LEU A 385 12.58 -30.05 -20.28
C LEU A 385 11.68 -28.95 -19.68
N PRO A 386 12.22 -28.09 -18.80
CA PRO A 386 11.45 -26.98 -18.26
C PRO A 386 10.99 -26.00 -19.34
N GLY A 387 9.92 -25.27 -19.04
CA GLY A 387 9.38 -24.20 -19.88
C GLY A 387 9.78 -22.86 -19.30
N HIS A 388 8.82 -21.93 -19.21
CA HIS A 388 9.05 -20.66 -18.49
C HIS A 388 9.41 -20.93 -17.02
N SER A 389 8.64 -21.79 -16.34
CA SER A 389 8.99 -22.42 -15.06
C SER A 389 9.02 -23.96 -15.24
N CYS A 390 8.43 -24.74 -14.34
CA CYS A 390 8.20 -26.16 -14.56
C CYS A 390 7.24 -26.41 -15.73
N ALA A 391 7.44 -27.49 -16.48
CA ALA A 391 6.47 -27.91 -17.49
C ALA A 391 5.43 -28.83 -16.84
N TYR A 392 4.15 -28.44 -16.89
CA TYR A 392 3.06 -29.16 -16.19
C TYR A 392 2.80 -30.57 -16.74
N ARG A 393 3.34 -30.89 -17.93
CA ARG A 393 3.22 -32.22 -18.55
C ARG A 393 3.92 -33.35 -17.80
N LEU A 394 4.81 -33.05 -16.85
CA LEU A 394 5.61 -34.06 -16.14
C LEU A 394 4.74 -35.16 -15.55
N SER A 395 3.61 -34.80 -14.95
CA SER A 395 2.68 -35.74 -14.34
C SER A 395 2.11 -36.71 -15.35
N TYR A 396 1.79 -36.26 -16.57
CA TYR A 396 1.32 -37.16 -17.62
C TYR A 396 2.45 -38.04 -18.19
N GLU A 397 3.67 -37.51 -18.28
CA GLU A 397 4.86 -38.27 -18.72
C GLU A 397 5.18 -39.44 -17.77
N LEU A 398 4.95 -39.29 -16.46
CA LEU A 398 5.08 -40.37 -15.48
C LEU A 398 4.12 -41.54 -15.72
N SER A 399 3.00 -41.33 -16.42
CA SER A 399 2.04 -42.40 -16.76
C SER A 399 2.49 -43.29 -17.93
N MET A 400 3.54 -42.91 -18.68
CA MET A 400 3.84 -43.52 -19.97
C MET A 400 4.51 -44.91 -19.90
N ASN A 401 4.82 -45.39 -18.70
CA ASN A 401 5.68 -46.55 -18.47
C ASN A 401 7.02 -46.43 -19.20
N SER A 402 7.55 -45.21 -19.24
CA SER A 402 8.84 -44.84 -19.85
C SER A 402 9.72 -44.21 -18.78
N VAL A 403 11.03 -44.29 -18.94
CA VAL A 403 11.97 -43.60 -18.04
C VAL A 403 11.93 -42.10 -18.34
N VAL A 404 11.52 -41.31 -17.36
CA VAL A 404 11.62 -39.86 -17.45
C VAL A 404 13.07 -39.44 -17.18
N LEU A 405 13.70 -38.80 -18.17
CA LEU A 405 15.00 -38.14 -18.03
C LEU A 405 14.75 -36.69 -17.58
N LEU A 406 14.87 -36.44 -16.28
CA LEU A 406 14.47 -35.18 -15.68
C LEU A 406 15.60 -34.14 -15.73
N TYR A 407 15.42 -33.09 -16.52
CA TYR A 407 16.33 -31.95 -16.53
C TYR A 407 16.16 -31.10 -15.27
N PRO A 408 17.25 -30.62 -14.63
CA PRO A 408 17.15 -29.82 -13.41
C PRO A 408 16.36 -28.54 -13.62
N CYS A 409 15.43 -28.25 -12.72
CA CYS A 409 14.66 -27.02 -12.69
C CYS A 409 14.76 -26.39 -11.30
N ARG A 410 14.94 -25.06 -11.26
CA ARG A 410 14.92 -24.30 -9.99
C ARG A 410 13.54 -24.34 -9.32
N TYR A 411 12.49 -24.40 -10.13
CA TYR A 411 11.11 -24.45 -9.65
C TYR A 411 10.68 -25.90 -9.43
N LYS A 412 9.65 -26.09 -8.60
CA LYS A 412 9.06 -27.40 -8.29
C LYS A 412 7.55 -27.37 -8.47
N LEU A 413 6.99 -28.53 -8.83
CA LEU A 413 5.56 -28.85 -8.76
C LEU A 413 5.25 -29.55 -7.43
N TRP A 414 3.97 -29.55 -7.05
CA TRP A 414 3.47 -30.00 -5.75
C TRP A 414 3.89 -31.43 -5.34
N TYR A 415 4.10 -32.33 -6.28
CA TYR A 415 4.51 -33.73 -6.03
C TYR A 415 6.01 -34.00 -6.24
N MET A 416 6.80 -33.02 -6.71
CA MET A 416 8.19 -33.26 -7.09
C MET A 416 9.11 -33.60 -5.90
N SER A 417 8.76 -33.18 -4.67
CA SER A 417 9.50 -33.57 -3.46
C SER A 417 9.33 -35.05 -3.12
N MET A 418 8.25 -35.68 -3.58
CA MET A 418 7.97 -37.10 -3.37
C MET A 418 8.67 -37.98 -4.42
N LEU A 419 9.07 -37.39 -5.55
CA LEU A 419 9.84 -38.07 -6.58
C LEU A 419 11.28 -38.26 -6.12
N LYS A 420 11.76 -39.49 -6.24
CA LYS A 420 13.12 -39.90 -5.87
C LYS A 420 13.95 -40.21 -7.12
N PRO A 421 15.15 -39.62 -7.29
CA PRO A 421 16.03 -39.94 -8.41
C PRO A 421 16.44 -41.42 -8.37
N TYR A 422 16.56 -42.03 -9.54
CA TYR A 422 16.83 -43.46 -9.75
C TYR A 422 15.78 -44.42 -9.16
N VAL A 423 14.64 -43.89 -8.69
CA VAL A 423 13.46 -44.68 -8.31
C VAL A 423 12.28 -44.35 -9.22
N HIS A 424 12.02 -43.06 -9.47
CA HIS A 424 10.88 -42.62 -10.28
C HIS A 424 11.30 -41.93 -11.58
N TYR A 425 12.57 -41.51 -11.68
CA TYR A 425 13.11 -40.83 -12.86
C TYR A 425 14.64 -40.93 -12.84
N VAL A 426 15.29 -40.69 -13.97
CA VAL A 426 16.75 -40.57 -14.06
C VAL A 426 17.11 -39.08 -14.21
N PRO A 427 17.90 -38.50 -13.29
CA PRO A 427 18.35 -37.12 -13.46
C PRO A 427 19.28 -37.00 -14.67
N VAL A 428 19.11 -35.96 -15.49
CA VAL A 428 20.05 -35.69 -16.58
C VAL A 428 21.41 -35.33 -16.00
N MET A 429 22.44 -36.09 -16.36
CA MET A 429 23.79 -35.94 -15.85
C MET A 429 24.41 -34.60 -16.27
N MET A 430 25.20 -34.01 -15.37
CA MET A 430 25.99 -32.80 -15.61
C MET A 430 27.48 -33.15 -15.61
N SER A 431 28.29 -32.47 -16.40
CA SER A 431 29.74 -32.53 -16.31
C SER A 431 30.25 -31.81 -15.06
N GLU A 432 31.52 -32.04 -14.71
CA GLU A 432 32.20 -31.32 -13.63
C GLU A 432 32.22 -29.80 -13.86
N SER A 433 32.19 -29.36 -15.12
CA SER A 433 32.06 -27.96 -15.53
C SER A 433 30.62 -27.44 -15.56
N GLY A 434 29.64 -28.20 -15.05
CA GLY A 434 28.23 -27.81 -14.96
C GLY A 434 27.45 -27.89 -16.28
N HIS A 435 28.02 -28.50 -17.34
CA HIS A 435 27.36 -28.64 -18.63
C HIS A 435 26.57 -29.94 -18.73
N VAL A 436 25.42 -29.90 -19.41
CA VAL A 436 24.52 -31.03 -19.57
C VAL A 436 25.17 -32.13 -20.42
N ASN A 437 25.13 -33.39 -19.95
CA ASN A 437 25.60 -34.56 -20.68
C ASN A 437 24.51 -35.64 -20.82
N ILE A 438 23.64 -35.43 -21.81
CA ILE A 438 22.55 -36.36 -22.10
C ILE A 438 23.04 -37.71 -22.65
N TYR A 439 24.16 -37.74 -23.37
CA TYR A 439 24.70 -38.98 -23.94
C TYR A 439 25.09 -39.95 -22.84
N LYS A 440 25.85 -39.50 -21.83
CA LYS A 440 26.17 -40.32 -20.66
C LYS A 440 24.94 -40.80 -19.89
N THR A 441 23.91 -39.96 -19.81
CA THR A 441 22.64 -40.33 -19.17
C THR A 441 21.98 -41.49 -19.90
N ILE A 442 21.93 -41.44 -21.23
CA ILE A 442 21.34 -42.49 -22.07
C ILE A 442 22.23 -43.74 -22.09
N ASP A 443 23.55 -43.59 -22.16
CA ASP A 443 24.51 -44.71 -22.09
C ASP A 443 24.33 -45.48 -20.77
N TRP A 444 24.15 -44.77 -19.65
CA TRP A 444 23.82 -45.40 -18.36
C TRP A 444 22.51 -46.17 -18.43
N CYS A 445 21.45 -45.59 -19.00
CA CYS A 445 20.15 -46.27 -19.13
C CYS A 445 20.25 -47.54 -19.97
N ILE A 446 21.01 -47.50 -21.07
CA ILE A 446 21.23 -48.66 -21.95
C ILE A 446 22.02 -49.76 -21.21
N GLY A 447 22.96 -49.39 -20.34
CA GLY A 447 23.71 -50.34 -19.51
C GLY A 447 22.94 -50.91 -18.30
N HIS A 448 21.79 -50.32 -17.94
CA HIS A 448 21.01 -50.65 -16.74
C HIS A 448 19.53 -50.87 -17.10
N GLU A 449 19.27 -51.73 -18.10
CA GLU A 449 17.93 -51.88 -18.68
C GLU A 449 16.88 -52.38 -17.67
N LYS A 450 17.25 -53.31 -16.77
CA LYS A 450 16.35 -53.84 -15.74
C LYS A 450 15.98 -52.77 -14.72
N GLU A 451 16.96 -51.98 -14.30
CA GLU A 451 16.76 -50.85 -13.40
C GLU A 451 15.88 -49.78 -14.06
N CYS A 452 16.08 -49.51 -15.35
CA CYS A 452 15.24 -48.59 -16.11
C CYS A 452 13.79 -49.06 -16.22
N GLU A 453 13.55 -50.35 -16.44
CA GLU A 453 12.19 -50.92 -16.44
C GLU A 453 11.52 -50.73 -15.07
N GLU A 454 12.23 -51.01 -13.98
CA GLU A 454 11.73 -50.82 -12.62
C GLU A 454 11.48 -49.33 -12.30
N ILE A 455 12.35 -48.42 -12.75
CA ILE A 455 12.16 -46.96 -12.61
C ILE A 455 10.90 -46.50 -13.34
N ALA A 456 10.69 -46.97 -14.58
CA ALA A 456 9.52 -46.61 -15.39
C ALA A 456 8.22 -47.15 -14.76
N LYS A 457 8.24 -48.37 -14.22
CA LYS A 457 7.13 -48.97 -13.50
C LYS A 457 6.81 -48.22 -12.21
N ASN A 458 7.83 -47.85 -11.42
CA ASN A 458 7.66 -47.08 -10.20
C ASN A 458 7.11 -45.68 -10.47
N ALA A 459 7.52 -45.03 -11.57
CA ALA A 459 6.91 -43.78 -12.03
C ALA A 459 5.40 -43.94 -12.30
N ARG A 460 5.01 -45.03 -12.98
CA ARG A 460 3.60 -45.32 -13.26
C ARG A 460 2.81 -45.59 -11.98
N ILE A 461 3.34 -46.39 -11.06
CA ILE A 461 2.72 -46.64 -9.75
C ILE A 461 2.55 -45.33 -8.96
N PHE A 462 3.56 -44.47 -8.97
CA PHE A 462 3.47 -43.15 -8.34
C PHE A 462 2.36 -42.30 -8.96
N TYR A 463 2.28 -42.28 -10.29
CA TYR A 463 1.23 -41.59 -11.04
C TYR A 463 -0.17 -42.08 -10.64
N ASP A 464 -0.40 -43.39 -10.73
CA ASP A 464 -1.70 -44.01 -10.45
C ASP A 464 -2.14 -43.75 -8.99
N LYS A 465 -1.17 -43.70 -8.06
CA LYS A 465 -1.44 -43.47 -6.63
C LYS A 465 -1.72 -42.02 -6.27
N TYR A 466 -0.93 -41.07 -6.78
CA TYR A 466 -0.94 -39.69 -6.25
C TYR A 466 -1.45 -38.63 -7.24
N LEU A 467 -1.40 -38.88 -8.55
CA LEU A 467 -1.60 -37.84 -9.57
C LEU A 467 -2.97 -37.93 -10.29
N GLY A 468 -3.81 -38.86 -9.87
CA GLY A 468 -5.21 -38.99 -10.26
C GLY A 468 -6.14 -38.08 -9.45
N TRP A 469 -7.44 -38.25 -9.68
CA TRP A 469 -8.51 -37.43 -9.09
C TRP A 469 -8.43 -37.33 -7.56
N ASP A 470 -8.44 -38.49 -6.88
CA ASP A 470 -8.48 -38.56 -5.42
C ASP A 470 -7.18 -38.04 -4.79
N GLY A 471 -6.03 -38.28 -5.43
CA GLY A 471 -4.74 -37.77 -4.97
C GLY A 471 -4.67 -36.25 -4.99
N ILE A 472 -5.19 -35.62 -6.05
CA ILE A 472 -5.28 -34.15 -6.16
C ILE A 472 -6.18 -33.57 -5.06
N LEU A 473 -7.36 -34.15 -4.84
CA LEU A 473 -8.29 -33.66 -3.81
C LEU A 473 -7.76 -33.89 -2.39
N THR A 474 -7.09 -35.01 -2.15
CA THR A 474 -6.45 -35.34 -0.86
C THR A 474 -5.38 -34.31 -0.52
N TYR A 475 -4.50 -33.98 -1.48
CA TYR A 475 -3.47 -32.96 -1.28
C TYR A 475 -4.07 -31.60 -0.97
N TRP A 476 -5.12 -31.20 -1.71
CA TRP A 476 -5.84 -29.96 -1.43
C TRP A 476 -6.41 -29.93 -0.02
N SER A 477 -7.14 -30.96 0.38
CA SER A 477 -7.74 -31.05 1.72
C SER A 477 -6.67 -30.90 2.81
N GLN A 478 -5.59 -31.68 2.73
CA GLN A 478 -4.47 -31.62 3.67
C GLN A 478 -3.82 -30.22 3.71
N LEU A 479 -3.61 -29.58 2.55
CA LEU A 479 -3.06 -28.22 2.49
C LEU A 479 -3.99 -27.19 3.14
N LEU A 480 -5.31 -27.29 2.93
CA LEU A 480 -6.27 -26.37 3.54
C LEU A 480 -6.34 -26.55 5.07
N PHE A 481 -6.27 -27.78 5.57
CA PHE A 481 -6.15 -28.05 7.02
C PHE A 481 -4.88 -27.44 7.60
N GLN A 482 -3.74 -27.60 6.91
CA GLN A 482 -2.50 -26.98 7.36
C GLN A 482 -2.59 -25.44 7.32
N ILE A 483 -3.15 -24.86 6.26
CA ILE A 483 -3.39 -23.40 6.19
C ILE A 483 -4.24 -22.94 7.37
N GLN A 484 -5.36 -23.61 7.65
CA GLN A 484 -6.22 -23.24 8.78
C GLN A 484 -5.45 -23.29 10.10
N ARG A 485 -4.72 -24.38 10.36
CA ARG A 485 -3.97 -24.56 11.61
C ARG A 485 -2.89 -23.49 11.81
N GLU A 486 -2.10 -23.20 10.78
CA GLU A 486 -0.98 -22.24 10.87
C GLU A 486 -1.45 -20.77 10.86
N MET A 487 -2.60 -20.48 10.26
CA MET A 487 -3.16 -19.13 10.18
C MET A 487 -4.12 -18.80 11.34
N SER A 488 -4.52 -19.80 12.13
CA SER A 488 -5.35 -19.61 13.32
C SER A 488 -4.54 -18.96 14.45
N PRO A 489 -5.18 -18.17 15.33
CA PRO A 489 -4.52 -17.71 16.55
C PRO A 489 -4.05 -18.94 17.34
N LYS A 490 -2.79 -18.94 17.77
CA LYS A 490 -2.31 -19.93 18.73
C LYS A 490 -2.86 -19.52 20.08
N ASP A 491 -3.71 -20.34 20.69
CA ASP A 491 -4.18 -20.09 22.05
C ASP A 491 -2.96 -19.94 22.96
N GLN A 492 -2.89 -18.83 23.68
CA GLN A 492 -1.98 -18.73 24.82
C GLN A 492 -2.55 -19.63 25.91
N ASP A 493 -1.76 -20.61 26.35
CA ASP A 493 -2.08 -21.51 27.45
C ASP A 493 -2.58 -20.75 28.70
N GLY A 494 -3.69 -21.21 29.28
CA GLY A 494 -4.00 -21.04 30.71
C GLY A 494 -5.26 -20.22 31.07
N ASP A 495 -6.29 -20.94 31.55
CA ASP A 495 -7.38 -20.50 32.44
C ASP A 495 -8.43 -19.49 31.95
N ASN A 496 -9.52 -20.03 31.39
CA ASN A 496 -10.78 -20.12 32.13
C ASN A 496 -11.81 -20.89 31.28
N LYS A 497 -12.06 -22.15 31.66
CA LYS A 497 -13.32 -22.82 31.35
C LYS A 497 -14.36 -22.27 32.32
N ASP A 498 -15.44 -21.71 31.79
CA ASP A 498 -16.82 -21.88 32.27
C ASP A 498 -17.76 -20.91 31.55
N GLY A 499 -18.95 -21.41 31.13
CA GLY A 499 -20.13 -20.57 30.94
C GLY A 499 -20.83 -20.58 29.57
N ASP A 500 -21.54 -21.68 29.31
CA ASP A 500 -22.83 -21.80 28.63
C ASP A 500 -23.13 -21.18 27.25
N ASN A 501 -23.38 -22.10 26.32
CA ASN A 501 -24.26 -21.99 25.16
C ASN A 501 -25.72 -21.71 25.59
N LYS A 502 -26.33 -20.67 25.02
CA LYS A 502 -27.74 -20.62 24.58
C LYS A 502 -27.97 -19.35 23.77
N ASP A 503 -28.20 -19.52 22.48
CA ASP A 503 -29.37 -18.99 21.75
C ASP A 503 -29.09 -19.00 20.24
N GLY A 504 -29.90 -19.79 19.54
CA GLY A 504 -29.89 -19.94 18.09
C GLY A 504 -30.82 -18.95 17.37
N ASP A 505 -30.42 -18.72 16.13
CA ASP A 505 -31.18 -18.38 14.94
C ASP A 505 -31.82 -16.99 14.69
N ASN A 506 -31.59 -16.60 13.44
CA ASN A 506 -32.29 -15.62 12.58
C ASN A 506 -31.97 -14.13 12.76
N ASP A 507 -30.94 -13.64 12.04
CA ASP A 507 -31.14 -12.46 11.18
C ASP A 507 -30.06 -12.36 10.07
N ASP A 508 -30.53 -12.13 8.85
CA ASP A 508 -29.77 -12.19 7.60
C ASP A 508 -28.78 -11.02 7.43
N GLY A 509 -27.50 -11.37 7.22
CA GLY A 509 -26.67 -10.82 6.14
C GLY A 509 -26.34 -9.31 6.06
N LYS A 510 -26.78 -8.45 7.00
CA LYS A 510 -26.61 -6.99 6.90
C LYS A 510 -25.59 -6.35 7.87
N TYR A 511 -24.86 -7.15 8.64
CA TYR A 511 -24.11 -6.65 9.82
C TYR A 511 -22.62 -7.04 9.89
N SER A 512 -21.88 -7.12 8.77
CA SER A 512 -20.47 -7.60 8.78
C SER A 512 -19.36 -6.53 8.60
N LEU A 513 -19.65 -5.23 8.74
CA LEU A 513 -18.59 -4.19 8.77
C LEU A 513 -18.63 -3.35 10.04
N GLN A 514 -19.82 -2.98 10.52
CA GLN A 514 -20.01 -2.24 11.78
C GLN A 514 -19.57 -3.05 13.01
N ARG A 515 -19.74 -4.38 12.99
CA ARG A 515 -19.28 -5.27 14.07
C ARG A 515 -17.76 -5.42 14.09
N TYR A 516 -17.12 -5.58 12.93
CA TYR A 516 -15.66 -5.62 12.82
C TYR A 516 -15.03 -4.25 13.18
N GLN A 517 -15.69 -3.15 12.86
CA GLN A 517 -15.27 -1.79 13.25
C GLN A 517 -15.41 -1.55 14.75
N LYS A 518 -16.49 -2.05 15.36
CA LYS A 518 -16.69 -2.02 16.81
C LYS A 518 -15.70 -2.93 17.53
N GLU A 519 -15.42 -4.12 17.00
CA GLU A 519 -14.44 -5.06 17.54
C GLU A 519 -12.98 -4.60 17.32
N TRP A 520 -12.68 -3.86 16.26
CA TRP A 520 -11.37 -3.22 16.07
C TRP A 520 -11.17 -2.04 17.04
N GLN A 521 -12.20 -1.21 17.27
CA GLN A 521 -12.21 -0.19 18.32
C GLN A 521 -12.13 -0.78 19.73
N GLU A 522 -12.75 -1.95 19.97
CA GLU A 522 -12.76 -2.62 21.27
C GLU A 522 -11.49 -3.46 21.54
N LYS A 523 -10.89 -4.11 20.53
CA LYS A 523 -9.65 -4.91 20.67
C LYS A 523 -8.37 -4.08 20.62
N SER A 524 -8.26 -3.09 19.72
CA SER A 524 -7.15 -2.12 19.78
C SER A 524 -7.25 -1.25 21.03
N GLY A 525 -8.47 -0.99 21.50
CA GLY A 525 -8.72 -0.34 22.77
C GLY A 525 -8.27 -1.17 23.97
N LYS A 526 -8.32 -2.50 23.99
CA LYS A 526 -7.98 -3.27 25.21
C LYS A 526 -6.48 -3.35 25.50
N GLU A 527 -5.65 -3.48 24.46
CA GLU A 527 -4.19 -3.52 24.58
C GLU A 527 -3.59 -2.10 24.64
N LYS A 528 -4.24 -1.10 24.01
CA LYS A 528 -3.92 0.32 24.18
C LYS A 528 -4.43 0.91 25.51
N ARG A 529 -5.51 0.37 26.10
CA ARG A 529 -6.01 0.66 27.47
C ARG A 529 -4.95 0.43 28.53
N LEU A 530 -4.18 -0.64 28.40
CA LEU A 530 -3.05 -0.90 29.29
C LEU A 530 -1.89 0.06 29.02
N ASN A 531 -1.59 0.39 27.75
CA ASN A 531 -0.48 1.28 27.41
C ASN A 531 -0.74 2.76 27.72
N THR A 532 -1.96 3.29 27.56
CA THR A 532 -2.34 4.66 27.91
C THR A 532 -2.39 4.86 29.43
N ILE A 533 -2.92 3.87 30.18
CA ILE A 533 -2.88 3.89 31.64
C ILE A 533 -1.43 3.82 32.12
N HIS A 534 -0.63 2.89 31.58
CA HIS A 534 0.79 2.77 31.93
C HIS A 534 1.62 4.01 31.52
N TRP A 535 1.24 4.70 30.44
CA TRP A 535 1.82 5.98 30.03
C TRP A 535 1.41 7.13 30.96
N LEU A 536 0.13 7.23 31.36
CA LEU A 536 -0.34 8.21 32.34
C LEU A 536 0.34 8.01 33.71
N GLU A 537 0.54 6.75 34.14
CA GLU A 537 1.25 6.40 35.38
C GLU A 537 2.74 6.77 35.34
N LYS A 538 3.35 6.82 34.15
CA LYS A 538 4.77 7.08 33.96
C LYS A 538 5.11 8.55 33.66
N GLU A 539 4.33 9.21 32.80
CA GLU A 539 4.64 10.51 32.23
C GLU A 539 3.79 11.67 32.79
N CYS A 540 2.67 11.36 33.45
CA CYS A 540 1.80 12.32 34.15
C CYS A 540 1.40 11.79 35.56
N PRO A 541 2.37 11.44 36.43
CA PRO A 541 2.10 10.81 37.72
C PRO A 541 1.18 11.65 38.61
N GLU A 542 1.23 12.98 38.52
CA GLU A 542 0.34 13.91 39.21
C GLU A 542 -1.15 13.71 38.86
N VAL A 543 -1.47 13.37 37.60
CA VAL A 543 -2.85 13.09 37.16
C VAL A 543 -3.31 11.75 37.73
N VAL A 544 -2.43 10.76 37.77
CA VAL A 544 -2.72 9.44 38.35
C VAL A 544 -2.83 9.50 39.86
N GLU A 545 -1.99 10.29 40.52
CA GLU A 545 -2.00 10.51 41.97
C GLU A 545 -3.24 11.31 42.39
N PHE A 546 -3.60 12.36 41.63
CA PHE A 546 -4.88 13.06 41.75
C PHE A 546 -6.09 12.13 41.55
N VAL A 547 -6.03 11.23 40.56
CA VAL A 547 -7.07 10.22 40.32
C VAL A 547 -7.11 9.18 41.46
N LYS A 548 -5.98 8.70 41.97
CA LYS A 548 -5.90 7.69 43.05
C LYS A 548 -6.36 8.26 44.40
N GLU A 549 -5.94 9.47 44.74
CA GLU A 549 -6.32 10.16 45.97
C GLU A 549 -7.84 10.46 45.99
N LYS A 550 -8.41 10.94 44.87
CA LYS A 550 -9.84 11.21 44.75
C LYS A 550 -10.70 9.95 44.55
N CYS A 551 -10.19 8.89 43.89
CA CYS A 551 -10.92 7.62 43.67
C CYS A 551 -11.06 6.76 44.93
N SER A 552 -10.17 6.88 45.93
CA SER A 552 -10.32 6.15 47.20
C SER A 552 -11.64 6.50 47.93
N HIS A 553 -12.15 7.72 47.75
CA HIS A 553 -13.46 8.16 48.24
C HIS A 553 -14.63 7.79 47.30
N VAL A 554 -14.36 7.30 46.09
CA VAL A 554 -15.37 7.04 45.03
C VAL A 554 -16.09 5.71 45.20
N GLU A 555 -15.46 4.67 45.75
CA GLU A 555 -16.14 3.39 46.02
C GLU A 555 -17.30 3.55 47.02
N ILE A 556 -17.16 4.48 47.98
CA ILE A 556 -18.22 4.85 48.95
C ILE A 556 -19.36 5.60 48.23
N TRP A 557 -19.03 6.51 47.31
CA TRP A 557 -20.01 7.31 46.56
C TRP A 557 -20.76 6.50 45.48
N LYS A 558 -20.10 5.56 44.82
CA LYS A 558 -20.73 4.65 43.84
C LYS A 558 -21.84 3.81 44.49
N GLN A 559 -21.64 3.37 45.74
CA GLN A 559 -22.63 2.59 46.49
C GLN A 559 -23.85 3.43 46.93
N GLU A 560 -23.68 4.73 47.20
CA GLU A 560 -24.78 5.66 47.47
C GLU A 560 -25.53 6.08 46.19
N LEU A 561 -24.81 6.37 45.08
CA LEU A 561 -25.38 6.73 43.77
C LEU A 561 -26.18 5.61 43.11
N HIS A 562 -25.83 4.33 43.32
CA HIS A 562 -26.57 3.19 42.79
C HIS A 562 -27.89 2.93 43.54
N ARG A 563 -28.07 3.45 44.77
CA ARG A 563 -29.21 3.11 45.63
C ARG A 563 -30.39 4.10 45.58
N SER A 564 -30.26 5.28 44.96
CA SER A 564 -31.34 6.28 44.89
C SER A 564 -31.15 7.24 43.71
N TYR A 565 -31.89 7.03 42.61
CA TYR A 565 -32.18 8.13 41.66
C TYR A 565 -33.40 8.91 42.20
N LYS A 566 -33.21 9.67 43.27
CA LYS A 566 -34.12 10.78 43.61
C LYS A 566 -33.43 12.08 43.20
N ASP A 567 -34.16 13.00 42.56
CA ASP A 567 -33.62 14.23 41.94
C ASP A 567 -32.68 15.06 42.84
N LYS A 568 -32.78 14.93 44.18
CA LYS A 568 -31.91 15.60 45.16
C LYS A 568 -30.45 15.13 45.14
N ASP A 569 -30.18 13.86 44.83
CA ASP A 569 -28.81 13.30 44.84
C ASP A 569 -28.02 13.73 43.59
N VAL A 570 -28.71 13.87 42.45
CA VAL A 570 -28.14 14.40 41.21
C VAL A 570 -27.76 15.88 41.37
N LEU A 571 -28.61 16.69 42.02
CA LEU A 571 -28.32 18.09 42.30
C LEU A 571 -27.07 18.27 43.19
N ARG A 572 -26.85 17.38 44.16
CA ARG A 572 -25.67 17.43 45.03
C ARG A 572 -24.39 17.10 44.26
N VAL A 573 -24.40 16.09 43.40
CA VAL A 573 -23.23 15.74 42.55
C VAL A 573 -22.94 16.84 41.54
N LEU A 574 -23.99 17.41 40.93
CA LEU A 574 -23.88 18.56 40.03
C LEU A 574 -23.29 19.79 40.73
N TRP A 575 -23.68 20.04 41.98
CA TRP A 575 -23.16 21.12 42.80
C TRP A 575 -21.67 20.97 43.12
N GLU A 576 -21.21 19.78 43.52
CA GLU A 576 -19.78 19.53 43.77
C GLU A 576 -18.94 19.63 42.48
N ALA A 577 -19.46 19.15 41.35
CA ALA A 577 -18.82 19.32 40.04
C ALA A 577 -18.72 20.81 39.65
N PHE A 578 -19.76 21.60 39.93
CA PHE A 578 -19.79 23.03 39.64
C PHE A 578 -18.85 23.85 40.54
N LYS A 579 -18.72 23.52 41.83
CA LYS A 579 -17.72 24.12 42.73
C LYS A 579 -16.29 23.96 42.20
N THR A 580 -16.04 22.86 41.48
CA THR A 580 -14.76 22.62 40.79
C THR A 580 -14.65 23.41 39.48
N TYR A 581 -15.77 23.64 38.77
CA TYR A 581 -15.86 24.39 37.50
C TYR A 581 -15.64 25.90 37.66
N GLN A 582 -16.24 26.52 38.69
CA GLN A 582 -16.19 27.97 38.94
C GLN A 582 -16.00 28.26 40.44
N PRO A 583 -14.85 27.90 41.05
CA PRO A 583 -14.63 28.02 42.49
C PRO A 583 -14.80 29.45 43.01
N GLU A 584 -14.47 30.45 42.20
CA GLU A 584 -14.54 31.87 42.58
C GLU A 584 -15.98 32.42 42.63
N ARG A 585 -16.94 31.78 41.96
CA ARG A 585 -18.34 32.24 41.89
C ARG A 585 -19.25 31.50 42.85
N VAL A 586 -18.75 30.47 43.55
CA VAL A 586 -19.52 29.65 44.50
C VAL A 586 -20.17 30.52 45.59
N LYS A 587 -19.48 31.55 46.08
CA LYS A 587 -20.00 32.47 47.11
C LYS A 587 -21.13 33.40 46.63
N GLU A 588 -21.19 33.76 45.35
CA GLU A 588 -22.27 34.61 44.80
C GLU A 588 -23.56 33.82 44.52
N LEU A 589 -23.47 32.50 44.58
CA LEU A 589 -24.38 31.60 43.88
C LEU A 589 -25.14 30.64 44.82
N GLU A 590 -24.72 30.51 46.09
CA GLU A 590 -25.36 29.65 47.11
C GLU A 590 -26.85 29.94 47.38
N GLU A 591 -27.42 31.04 46.86
CA GLU A 591 -28.81 31.43 47.15
C GLU A 591 -29.86 31.12 46.07
N HIS A 592 -29.53 30.68 44.84
CA HIS A 592 -30.53 30.63 43.74
C HIS A 592 -30.42 29.43 42.77
N ILE A 593 -30.87 28.24 43.16
CA ILE A 593 -31.15 27.13 42.22
C ILE A 593 -32.53 27.36 41.57
N MET A 594 -32.59 27.59 40.25
CA MET A 594 -33.86 27.95 39.57
C MET A 594 -34.60 26.77 38.93
N SER A 595 -33.92 25.86 38.20
CA SER A 595 -34.58 24.66 37.62
C SER A 595 -33.60 23.63 37.04
N LEU A 596 -33.94 22.33 37.14
CA LEU A 596 -33.27 21.21 36.46
C LEU A 596 -34.28 20.47 35.58
N THR A 597 -34.00 20.34 34.28
CA THR A 597 -34.91 19.71 33.31
C THR A 597 -34.18 18.60 32.54
N LEU A 598 -34.79 17.41 32.42
CA LEU A 598 -34.24 16.32 31.61
C LEU A 598 -34.58 16.55 30.13
N GLU A 599 -33.56 16.83 29.32
CA GLU A 599 -33.72 17.15 27.89
C GLU A 599 -33.65 15.90 27.00
N LYS A 600 -32.80 14.93 27.36
CA LYS A 600 -32.64 13.71 26.58
C LYS A 600 -32.34 12.52 27.48
N SER A 601 -33.06 11.42 27.28
CA SER A 601 -32.85 10.16 28.00
C SER A 601 -32.76 9.00 27.02
N SER A 602 -31.69 8.20 27.13
CA SER A 602 -31.46 6.98 26.35
C SER A 602 -30.82 5.91 27.23
N PRO A 603 -30.80 4.63 26.81
CA PRO A 603 -30.18 3.55 27.59
C PRO A 603 -28.69 3.76 27.92
N ARG A 604 -28.00 4.63 27.18
CA ARG A 604 -26.55 4.86 27.29
C ARG A 604 -26.16 6.26 27.74
N VAL A 605 -27.04 7.25 27.60
CA VAL A 605 -26.75 8.66 27.91
C VAL A 605 -28.00 9.36 28.42
N LYS A 606 -27.83 10.15 29.49
CA LYS A 606 -28.81 11.12 29.98
C LYS A 606 -28.23 12.53 29.89
N ILE A 607 -29.04 13.48 29.45
CA ILE A 607 -28.68 14.90 29.34
C ILE A 607 -29.71 15.73 30.09
N TRP A 608 -29.24 16.53 31.04
CA TRP A 608 -30.03 17.51 31.75
C TRP A 608 -29.61 18.92 31.36
N LYS A 609 -30.58 19.82 31.27
CA LYS A 609 -30.35 21.26 31.27
C LYS A 609 -30.52 21.77 32.69
N TRP A 610 -29.53 22.50 33.15
CA TRP A 610 -29.51 23.08 34.49
C TRP A 610 -29.38 24.60 34.39
N THR A 611 -30.30 25.32 35.04
CA THR A 611 -30.34 26.79 35.00
C THR A 611 -29.98 27.36 36.36
N PHE A 612 -29.03 28.30 36.36
CA PHE A 612 -28.50 28.90 37.56
C PHE A 612 -28.26 30.41 37.35
N GLY A 613 -29.01 31.24 38.09
CA GLY A 613 -29.14 32.66 37.76
C GLY A 613 -29.53 32.86 36.29
N ASN A 614 -28.74 33.67 35.56
CA ASN A 614 -28.94 33.90 34.12
C ASN A 614 -28.14 32.96 33.21
N GLN A 615 -27.50 31.90 33.75
CA GLN A 615 -26.66 30.98 32.99
C GLN A 615 -27.30 29.59 32.87
N ASN A 616 -27.08 28.94 31.73
CA ASN A 616 -27.56 27.59 31.47
C ASN A 616 -26.36 26.66 31.26
N PHE A 617 -26.46 25.45 31.82
CA PHE A 617 -25.48 24.40 31.71
C PHE A 617 -26.13 23.12 31.18
N CYS A 618 -25.34 22.32 30.49
CA CYS A 618 -25.70 20.98 30.03
C CYS A 618 -24.91 19.97 30.87
N CYS A 619 -25.62 18.97 31.40
CA CYS A 619 -25.03 17.91 32.18
C CYS A 619 -25.26 16.58 31.47
N LYS A 620 -24.19 15.93 31.02
CA LYS A 620 -24.21 14.67 30.26
C LYS A 620 -23.64 13.55 31.13
N LEU A 621 -24.44 12.50 31.36
CA LEU A 621 -24.02 11.28 32.05
C LEU A 621 -24.08 10.09 31.10
N ARG A 622 -23.02 9.25 31.08
CA ARG A 622 -22.93 8.01 30.30
C ARG A 622 -23.23 6.81 31.21
N ILE A 623 -24.01 5.83 30.73
CA ILE A 623 -24.48 4.66 31.50
C ILE A 623 -24.01 3.36 30.80
N PRO A 624 -23.42 2.37 31.52
CA PRO A 624 -23.09 2.39 32.96
C PRO A 624 -21.97 3.39 33.28
N ASN A 625 -21.91 3.84 34.55
CA ASN A 625 -20.85 4.73 35.05
C ASN A 625 -19.51 3.99 35.09
N ALA A 626 -18.87 3.86 33.92
CA ALA A 626 -17.55 3.27 33.77
C ALA A 626 -16.66 4.27 33.06
N TRP A 627 -15.49 4.49 33.65
CA TRP A 627 -14.41 5.26 33.06
C TRP A 627 -13.91 4.59 31.78
N ASP A 628 -13.86 5.34 30.69
CA ASP A 628 -13.19 4.94 29.45
C ASP A 628 -12.11 5.96 29.04
N GLU A 629 -11.15 5.51 28.25
CA GLU A 629 -10.03 6.34 27.76
C GLU A 629 -10.52 7.59 27.03
N GLU A 630 -11.63 7.49 26.30
CA GLU A 630 -12.30 8.62 25.64
C GLU A 630 -12.61 9.76 26.62
N SER A 631 -13.10 9.42 27.81
CA SER A 631 -13.46 10.42 28.82
C SER A 631 -12.24 11.03 29.52
N ILE A 632 -11.14 10.28 29.67
CA ILE A 632 -9.87 10.77 30.21
C ILE A 632 -9.19 11.69 29.20
N HIS A 633 -9.12 11.24 27.94
CA HIS A 633 -8.57 12.01 26.83
C HIS A 633 -9.35 13.31 26.62
N GLU A 634 -10.67 13.27 26.61
CA GLU A 634 -11.49 14.48 26.45
C GLU A 634 -11.26 15.48 27.60
N ASN A 635 -11.07 15.00 28.83
CA ASN A 635 -10.71 15.87 29.96
C ASN A 635 -9.32 16.50 29.75
N TYR A 636 -8.32 15.71 29.32
CA TYR A 636 -6.99 16.22 29.01
C TYR A 636 -7.03 17.32 27.94
N ILE A 637 -7.80 17.14 26.86
CA ILE A 637 -7.99 18.15 25.82
C ILE A 637 -8.58 19.44 26.42
N GLN A 638 -9.62 19.32 27.24
CA GLN A 638 -10.27 20.49 27.85
C GLN A 638 -9.36 21.24 28.84
N THR A 639 -8.56 20.52 29.63
CA THR A 639 -7.77 21.09 30.72
C THR A 639 -6.37 21.56 30.30
N HIS A 640 -5.71 20.86 29.36
CA HIS A 640 -4.31 21.11 29.01
C HIS A 640 -4.13 21.71 27.60
N ILE A 641 -5.12 21.56 26.71
CA ILE A 641 -5.05 22.07 25.34
C ILE A 641 -5.95 23.30 25.18
N LEU A 642 -7.25 23.16 25.43
CA LEU A 642 -8.22 24.23 25.23
C LEU A 642 -8.07 25.35 26.26
N SER A 643 -7.59 25.07 27.47
CA SER A 643 -7.41 26.06 28.54
C SER A 643 -6.54 27.26 28.13
N GLY A 644 -5.60 27.09 27.21
CA GLY A 644 -4.70 28.15 26.75
C GLY A 644 -5.31 29.20 25.82
N TRP A 645 -6.46 28.92 25.20
CA TRP A 645 -7.07 29.83 24.20
C TRP A 645 -8.61 29.79 24.15
N LYS A 646 -9.26 29.04 25.04
CA LYS A 646 -10.74 28.91 25.14
C LYS A 646 -11.49 30.24 25.30
N ASP A 647 -10.88 31.24 25.94
CA ASP A 647 -11.52 32.55 26.13
C ASP A 647 -11.41 33.44 24.88
N GLN A 648 -10.55 33.07 23.93
CA GLN A 648 -10.33 33.76 22.67
C GLN A 648 -11.16 33.16 21.52
N ILE A 649 -11.49 31.85 21.59
CA ILE A 649 -12.20 31.14 20.51
C ILE A 649 -13.53 30.55 21.03
N PRO A 650 -14.68 31.22 20.80
CA PRO A 650 -15.98 30.77 21.29
C PRO A 650 -16.52 29.53 20.56
N ASN A 651 -15.82 29.04 19.53
CA ASN A 651 -16.22 27.91 18.70
C ASN A 651 -15.96 26.55 19.36
N PHE A 652 -15.41 26.49 20.58
CA PHE A 652 -15.19 25.26 21.31
C PHE A 652 -16.05 25.27 22.58
N VAL A 653 -16.81 24.20 22.81
CA VAL A 653 -17.60 24.09 24.04
C VAL A 653 -16.67 23.91 25.24
N ARG A 654 -16.94 24.67 26.31
CA ARG A 654 -16.28 24.43 27.59
C ARG A 654 -16.90 23.20 28.23
N GLN A 655 -16.07 22.25 28.60
CA GLN A 655 -16.50 21.04 29.29
C GLN A 655 -15.56 20.73 30.45
N TYR A 656 -16.15 20.36 31.58
CA TYR A 656 -15.42 19.84 32.72
C TYR A 656 -16.06 18.53 33.11
N THR A 657 -15.21 17.55 33.40
CA THR A 657 -15.64 16.21 33.74
C THR A 657 -15.43 16.00 35.23
N CYS A 658 -16.50 15.74 35.96
CA CYS A 658 -16.43 15.27 37.34
C CYS A 658 -15.90 13.84 37.32
N LEU A 659 -14.62 13.71 37.62
CA LEU A 659 -13.89 12.45 37.61
C LEU A 659 -14.63 11.40 38.46
N SER A 660 -14.97 11.68 39.72
CA SER A 660 -15.63 10.73 40.62
C SER A 660 -16.95 10.10 40.13
N SER A 661 -17.68 10.73 39.21
CA SER A 661 -19.02 10.29 38.78
C SER A 661 -19.17 10.02 37.28
N GLY A 662 -18.17 10.37 36.45
CA GLY A 662 -18.28 10.32 34.98
C GLY A 662 -19.24 11.37 34.40
N LEU A 663 -19.72 12.29 35.23
CA LEU A 663 -20.64 13.36 34.85
C LEU A 663 -19.88 14.50 34.16
N LYS A 664 -20.33 14.86 32.97
CA LYS A 664 -19.75 15.95 32.17
C LYS A 664 -20.65 17.18 32.30
N VAL A 665 -20.10 18.30 32.75
CA VAL A 665 -20.80 19.59 32.80
C VAL A 665 -20.19 20.47 31.72
N MET A 666 -21.03 21.03 30.86
CA MET A 666 -20.62 21.90 29.76
C MET A 666 -21.53 23.12 29.66
N ASP A 667 -21.04 24.18 29.04
CA ASP A 667 -21.88 25.35 28.76
C ASP A 667 -23.07 24.95 27.89
N TRP A 668 -24.28 25.42 28.23
CA TRP A 668 -25.43 25.20 27.38
C TRP A 668 -25.33 26.08 26.14
N VAL A 669 -25.11 25.46 24.99
CA VAL A 669 -25.13 26.16 23.69
C VAL A 669 -26.56 26.27 23.22
N ASN A 670 -27.09 27.49 23.13
CA ASN A 670 -28.47 27.72 22.74
C ASN A 670 -28.63 27.72 21.22
N GLY A 671 -29.07 26.60 20.66
CA GLY A 671 -29.44 26.48 19.25
C GLY A 671 -29.44 25.04 18.72
N PRO A 672 -29.82 24.82 17.45
CA PRO A 672 -29.88 23.50 16.84
C PRO A 672 -28.48 22.97 16.48
N SER A 673 -28.34 21.64 16.40
CA SER A 673 -27.18 21.06 15.72
C SER A 673 -27.19 21.41 14.24
N LEU A 674 -26.02 21.49 13.60
CA LEU A 674 -25.90 21.72 12.16
C LEU A 674 -26.63 20.61 11.39
N GLU A 675 -26.59 19.36 11.86
CA GLU A 675 -27.39 18.28 11.30
C GLU A 675 -28.90 18.58 11.33
N SER A 676 -29.44 19.03 12.47
CA SER A 676 -30.87 19.34 12.62
C SER A 676 -31.29 20.48 11.71
N LEU A 677 -30.45 21.51 11.62
CA LEU A 677 -30.64 22.69 10.79
C LEU A 677 -30.62 22.35 9.28
N LEU A 678 -29.85 21.35 8.86
CA LEU A 678 -29.80 20.85 7.46
C LEU A 678 -30.78 19.70 7.17
N SER A 679 -31.45 19.17 8.19
CA SER A 679 -32.39 18.04 8.06
C SER A 679 -33.85 18.45 8.11
N SER A 680 -34.13 19.70 8.49
CA SER A 680 -35.49 20.22 8.60
C SER A 680 -35.70 21.40 7.67
N SER A 681 -36.78 21.36 6.88
CA SER A 681 -37.26 22.48 6.08
C SER A 681 -37.79 23.65 6.92
N TYR A 682 -37.86 23.50 8.25
CA TYR A 682 -38.24 24.57 9.17
C TYR A 682 -37.27 25.75 9.14
N TYR A 683 -35.96 25.50 8.98
CA TYR A 683 -34.93 26.54 9.07
C TYR A 683 -34.57 27.17 7.72
N PHE A 684 -34.69 26.41 6.62
CA PHE A 684 -34.48 26.92 5.26
C PHE A 684 -35.58 26.46 4.34
N GLN A 685 -36.16 27.39 3.58
CA GLN A 685 -37.15 27.08 2.55
C GLN A 685 -36.48 26.60 1.26
N GLU A 686 -35.31 27.16 0.92
CA GLU A 686 -34.57 26.82 -0.30
C GLU A 686 -33.17 26.25 -0.03
N ALA A 687 -32.70 25.38 -0.93
CA ALA A 687 -31.36 24.79 -0.85
C ALA A 687 -30.24 25.84 -0.96
N LYS A 688 -30.49 26.96 -1.66
CA LYS A 688 -29.53 28.04 -1.84
C LYS A 688 -29.17 28.69 -0.51
N ASP A 689 -30.17 28.99 0.32
CA ASP A 689 -29.98 29.59 1.63
C ASP A 689 -29.21 28.65 2.56
N ALA A 690 -29.54 27.36 2.52
CA ALA A 690 -28.81 26.34 3.25
C ALA A 690 -27.32 26.28 2.84
N VAL A 691 -27.01 26.34 1.53
CA VAL A 691 -25.62 26.33 1.04
C VAL A 691 -24.86 27.59 1.49
N LEU A 692 -25.48 28.78 1.41
CA LEU A 692 -24.84 30.03 1.84
C LEU A 692 -24.57 30.03 3.34
N GLN A 693 -25.55 29.60 4.15
CA GLN A 693 -25.40 29.55 5.60
C GLN A 693 -24.32 28.55 6.05
N VAL A 694 -24.16 27.39 5.37
CA VAL A 694 -23.05 26.47 5.69
C VAL A 694 -21.70 27.00 5.25
N MET A 695 -21.62 27.81 4.19
CA MET A 695 -20.36 28.46 3.80
C MET A 695 -19.88 29.45 4.88
N ASP A 696 -20.79 30.17 5.52
CA ASP A 696 -20.49 31.06 6.66
C ASP A 696 -20.03 30.26 7.89
N VAL A 697 -20.69 29.13 8.17
CA VAL A 697 -20.29 28.20 9.25
C VAL A 697 -18.91 27.61 8.98
N PHE A 698 -18.66 27.13 7.76
CA PHE A 698 -17.35 26.59 7.38
C PHE A 698 -16.25 27.63 7.44
N SER A 699 -16.54 28.89 7.10
CA SER A 699 -15.57 29.98 7.19
C SER A 699 -15.13 30.23 8.63
N GLN A 700 -16.08 30.28 9.57
CA GLN A 700 -15.77 30.41 11.00
C GLN A 700 -15.00 29.18 11.55
N LEU A 701 -15.40 27.96 11.16
CA LEU A 701 -14.71 26.74 11.56
C LEU A 701 -13.28 26.66 11.02
N CYS A 702 -13.03 27.12 9.79
CA CYS A 702 -11.66 27.22 9.24
C CYS A 702 -10.77 28.09 10.12
N LEU A 703 -11.25 29.25 10.57
CA LEU A 703 -10.48 30.17 11.41
C LEU A 703 -10.22 29.59 12.81
N ALA A 704 -11.25 29.02 13.44
CA ALA A 704 -11.15 28.39 14.75
C ALA A 704 -10.19 27.18 14.75
N LEU A 705 -10.31 26.30 13.76
CA LEU A 705 -9.44 25.12 13.61
C LEU A 705 -8.01 25.52 13.24
N HIS A 706 -7.82 26.57 12.44
CA HIS A 706 -6.48 27.07 12.09
C HIS A 706 -5.74 27.54 13.34
N MET A 707 -6.38 28.34 14.19
CA MET A 707 -5.79 28.76 15.47
C MET A 707 -5.45 27.57 16.38
N ALA A 708 -6.35 26.58 16.47
CA ALA A 708 -6.13 25.38 17.27
C ALA A 708 -4.97 24.53 16.73
N GLN A 709 -4.85 24.41 15.40
CA GLN A 709 -3.76 23.72 14.70
C GLN A 709 -2.41 24.42 14.93
N MET A 710 -2.37 25.74 14.85
CA MET A 710 -1.13 26.50 15.06
C MET A 710 -0.66 26.48 16.52
N SER A 711 -1.60 26.45 17.46
CA SER A 711 -1.29 26.40 18.90
C SER A 711 -0.74 25.02 19.29
N ASN A 712 -1.54 23.97 19.05
CA ASN A 712 -1.33 22.63 19.63
C ASN A 712 -1.41 21.49 18.61
N GLY A 713 -1.32 21.75 17.30
CA GLY A 713 -1.50 20.70 16.29
C GLY A 713 -2.88 20.01 16.37
N PHE A 714 -3.88 20.72 16.90
CA PHE A 714 -5.20 20.15 17.19
C PHE A 714 -5.90 19.65 15.92
N MET A 715 -6.49 18.47 15.99
CA MET A 715 -7.41 17.93 14.99
C MET A 715 -8.60 17.30 15.71
N HIS A 716 -9.81 17.55 15.24
CA HIS A 716 -11.01 16.97 15.84
C HIS A 716 -11.18 15.49 15.49
N MET A 717 -10.75 15.06 14.28
CA MET A 717 -10.76 13.68 13.75
C MET A 717 -12.15 13.04 13.53
N ASP A 718 -13.20 13.61 14.10
CA ASP A 718 -14.60 13.17 13.98
C ASP A 718 -15.55 14.37 13.83
N LEU A 719 -15.13 15.41 13.10
CA LEU A 719 -15.94 16.62 12.92
C LEU A 719 -17.03 16.42 11.86
N TYR A 720 -18.24 16.14 12.34
CA TYR A 720 -19.45 15.95 11.52
C TYR A 720 -20.56 16.94 11.89
N PRO A 721 -21.63 17.07 11.08
CA PRO A 721 -22.71 18.02 11.35
C PRO A 721 -23.40 17.85 12.73
N TRP A 722 -23.40 16.65 13.31
CA TRP A 722 -23.95 16.44 14.66
C TRP A 722 -23.01 16.88 15.79
N ASN A 723 -21.72 17.13 15.50
CA ASN A 723 -20.71 17.64 16.44
C ASN A 723 -20.67 19.17 16.48
N VAL A 724 -21.51 19.88 15.73
CA VAL A 724 -21.53 21.35 15.70
C VAL A 724 -22.92 21.84 16.08
N ILE A 725 -23.00 22.68 17.11
CA ILE A 725 -24.21 23.38 17.53
C ILE A 725 -24.11 24.83 17.08
N ILE A 726 -25.15 25.36 16.43
CA ILE A 726 -25.18 26.75 15.97
C ILE A 726 -25.77 27.60 17.08
N SER A 727 -24.92 28.32 17.81
CA SER A 727 -25.36 29.26 18.84
C SER A 727 -25.97 30.51 18.20
N ILE A 728 -27.21 30.82 18.53
CA ILE A 728 -27.94 32.00 18.02
C ILE A 728 -27.92 33.09 19.10
N LEU A 729 -27.26 34.22 18.82
CA LEU A 729 -27.11 35.34 19.74
C LEU A 729 -28.19 36.41 19.52
N SER A 730 -28.62 37.08 20.60
CA SER A 730 -29.60 38.17 20.55
C SER A 730 -29.08 39.42 19.82
N SER A 731 -27.75 39.62 19.81
CA SER A 731 -27.05 40.67 19.07
C SER A 731 -25.78 40.09 18.42
N PRO A 732 -25.29 40.67 17.31
CA PRO A 732 -24.02 40.24 16.73
C PRO A 732 -22.89 40.33 17.74
N LYS A 733 -21.99 39.34 17.72
CA LYS A 733 -20.77 39.34 18.52
C LYS A 733 -19.57 39.33 17.58
N GLN A 734 -18.61 40.21 17.85
CA GLN A 734 -17.33 40.21 17.17
C GLN A 734 -16.39 39.19 17.83
N VAL A 735 -15.78 38.34 17.01
CA VAL A 735 -14.79 37.34 17.41
C VAL A 735 -13.53 37.58 16.61
N GLU A 736 -12.39 37.75 17.28
CA GLU A 736 -11.11 38.01 16.64
C GLU A 736 -10.27 36.73 16.58
N TYR A 737 -9.97 36.28 15.36
CA TYR A 737 -9.12 35.11 15.11
C TYR A 737 -7.72 35.57 14.71
N THR A 738 -6.70 35.13 15.46
CA THR A 738 -5.31 35.41 15.12
C THR A 738 -4.82 34.41 14.08
N VAL A 739 -4.47 34.89 12.89
CA VAL A 739 -4.13 34.04 11.74
C VAL A 739 -2.64 33.75 11.68
N ASP A 740 -1.81 34.76 11.96
CA ASP A 740 -0.36 34.65 12.10
C ASP A 740 0.19 35.73 13.06
N SER A 741 1.50 35.93 13.09
CA SER A 741 2.15 36.93 13.98
C SER A 741 1.88 38.39 13.60
N LYS A 742 1.22 38.67 12.47
CA LYS A 742 1.00 40.01 11.93
C LYS A 742 -0.47 40.34 11.67
N TYR A 743 -1.33 39.36 11.44
CA TYR A 743 -2.71 39.57 10.99
C TYR A 743 -3.76 38.91 11.90
N GLN A 744 -4.87 39.62 12.05
CA GLN A 744 -6.08 39.14 12.69
C GLN A 744 -7.27 39.30 11.76
N ILE A 745 -8.21 38.34 11.84
CA ILE A 745 -9.49 38.41 11.16
C ILE A 745 -10.57 38.54 12.22
N ALA A 746 -11.27 39.68 12.23
CA ALA A 746 -12.47 39.83 13.04
C ALA A 746 -13.69 39.31 12.26
N CYS A 747 -14.56 38.60 12.97
CA CYS A 747 -15.79 38.03 12.45
C CYS A 747 -16.94 38.53 13.33
N GLU A 748 -17.80 39.38 12.79
CA GLU A 748 -19.03 39.81 13.44
C GLU A 748 -20.19 38.92 12.98
N SER A 749 -20.79 38.17 13.90
CA SER A 749 -21.85 37.21 13.58
C SER A 749 -22.89 37.08 14.70
N ARG A 750 -24.15 36.82 14.33
CA ARG A 750 -25.19 36.34 15.26
C ARG A 750 -25.22 34.82 15.39
N LEU A 751 -24.55 34.12 14.49
CA LEU A 751 -24.53 32.66 14.38
C LEU A 751 -23.10 32.17 14.61
N VAL A 752 -22.86 31.59 15.79
CA VAL A 752 -21.53 31.09 16.18
C VAL A 752 -21.56 29.56 16.19
N PRO A 753 -20.82 28.87 15.29
CA PRO A 753 -20.74 27.42 15.33
C PRO A 753 -19.82 26.97 16.47
N VAL A 754 -20.38 26.18 17.37
CA VAL A 754 -19.68 25.63 18.54
C VAL A 754 -19.50 24.12 18.35
N MET A 755 -18.24 23.69 18.29
CA MET A 755 -17.85 22.28 18.25
C MET A 755 -18.03 21.64 19.62
N VAL A 756 -18.65 20.47 19.63
CA VAL A 756 -18.93 19.64 20.80
C VAL A 756 -18.40 18.21 20.57
N ASP A 757 -18.14 17.49 21.67
CA ASP A 757 -17.64 16.11 21.66
C ASP A 757 -16.22 15.97 21.11
N MET A 758 -15.23 16.09 22.00
CA MET A 758 -13.79 16.08 21.65
C MET A 758 -13.13 14.73 21.97
N ALA A 759 -13.92 13.70 22.26
CA ALA A 759 -13.44 12.39 22.73
C ALA A 759 -12.52 11.65 21.77
N LYS A 760 -12.55 12.00 20.48
CA LYS A 760 -11.75 11.38 19.42
C LYS A 760 -10.65 12.29 18.87
N SER A 761 -10.49 13.47 19.47
CA SER A 761 -9.57 14.47 18.96
C SER A 761 -8.10 14.06 19.13
N PHE A 762 -7.23 14.88 18.57
CA PHE A 762 -5.80 14.74 18.62
C PHE A 762 -5.20 16.11 18.92
N ALA A 763 -4.23 16.18 19.82
CA ALA A 763 -3.48 17.41 20.09
C ALA A 763 -2.09 17.11 20.67
N ILE A 764 -1.21 18.09 20.55
CA ILE A 764 0.17 18.10 21.05
C ILE A 764 0.31 19.28 22.03
N ASP A 765 0.76 19.00 23.24
CA ASP A 765 0.98 20.02 24.27
C ASP A 765 2.30 20.80 24.06
N ALA A 766 2.56 21.76 24.94
CA ALA A 766 3.76 22.60 24.88
C ALA A 766 5.07 21.80 25.10
N GLN A 767 4.98 20.64 25.75
CA GLN A 767 6.11 19.74 26.03
C GLN A 767 6.36 18.74 24.87
N GLY A 768 5.55 18.79 23.81
CA GLY A 768 5.65 17.89 22.66
C GLY A 768 5.01 16.52 22.89
N ARG A 769 4.23 16.35 23.97
CA ARG A 769 3.47 15.13 24.26
C ARG A 769 2.16 15.17 23.48
N SER A 770 1.80 14.05 22.87
CA SER A 770 0.55 13.90 22.12
C SER A 770 -0.46 13.05 22.87
N SER A 771 -1.74 13.42 22.81
CA SER A 771 -2.85 12.62 23.35
C SER A 771 -3.88 12.39 22.25
N SER A 772 -4.32 11.14 22.08
CA SER A 772 -5.42 10.78 21.19
C SER A 772 -5.97 9.38 21.43
N CYS A 773 -7.28 9.21 21.24
CA CYS A 773 -7.93 7.91 21.17
C CYS A 773 -7.95 7.33 19.73
N ILE A 774 -7.56 8.11 18.71
CA ILE A 774 -7.53 7.69 17.31
C ILE A 774 -6.24 8.18 16.63
N GLU A 775 -5.40 7.26 16.17
CA GLU A 775 -4.14 7.63 15.50
C GLU A 775 -4.37 8.03 14.03
N PRO A 776 -4.01 9.25 13.61
CA PRO A 776 -4.10 9.68 12.22
C PRO A 776 -2.97 9.03 11.39
N MET A 777 -3.26 8.15 10.44
CA MET A 777 -2.22 7.56 9.58
C MET A 777 -1.43 8.59 8.75
N PHE A 778 -2.09 9.71 8.38
CA PHE A 778 -1.51 10.86 7.68
C PHE A 778 -2.24 12.16 8.11
N PRO A 779 -1.80 12.85 9.16
CA PRO A 779 -2.36 14.12 9.63
C PRO A 779 -2.43 15.17 8.51
N SER A 780 -3.64 15.64 8.19
CA SER A 780 -3.89 16.64 7.16
C SER A 780 -4.62 17.83 7.77
N PRO A 781 -4.18 19.08 7.51
CA PRO A 781 -4.83 20.27 8.09
C PRO A 781 -6.30 20.43 7.62
N LEU A 782 -6.65 19.82 6.48
CA LEU A 782 -7.98 19.87 5.89
C LEU A 782 -8.88 18.67 6.27
N HIS A 783 -8.41 17.76 7.13
CA HIS A 783 -9.14 16.53 7.47
C HIS A 783 -10.55 16.82 8.02
N ASP A 784 -10.62 17.63 9.08
CA ASP A 784 -11.88 17.97 9.75
C ASP A 784 -12.86 18.69 8.81
N MET A 785 -12.34 19.64 8.02
CA MET A 785 -13.15 20.37 7.04
C MET A 785 -13.69 19.46 5.93
N LYS A 786 -12.91 18.47 5.46
CA LYS A 786 -13.39 17.48 4.50
C LYS A 786 -14.53 16.65 5.09
N CYS A 787 -14.45 16.28 6.37
CA CYS A 787 -15.46 15.51 7.07
C CYS A 787 -16.81 16.24 7.12
N ILE A 788 -16.79 17.47 7.62
CA ILE A 788 -18.01 18.26 7.79
C ILE A 788 -18.59 18.76 6.47
N VAL A 789 -17.76 19.15 5.49
CA VAL A 789 -18.21 19.65 4.17
C VAL A 789 -18.97 18.57 3.41
N PHE A 790 -18.36 17.39 3.20
CA PHE A 790 -19.03 16.33 2.42
C PHE A 790 -20.28 15.79 3.11
N SER A 791 -20.29 15.76 4.44
CA SER A 791 -21.45 15.32 5.23
C SER A 791 -22.59 16.34 5.18
N SER A 792 -22.28 17.63 5.29
CA SER A 792 -23.28 18.71 5.17
C SER A 792 -23.84 18.81 3.75
N LEU A 793 -22.99 18.75 2.72
CA LEU A 793 -23.41 18.72 1.32
C LEU A 793 -24.31 17.52 1.03
N HIS A 794 -24.04 16.36 1.67
CA HIS A 794 -24.92 15.21 1.54
C HIS A 794 -26.31 15.46 2.11
N LEU A 795 -26.41 16.08 3.29
CA LEU A 795 -27.69 16.45 3.91
C LEU A 795 -28.45 17.41 3.00
N ILE A 796 -27.79 18.46 2.50
CA ILE A 796 -28.40 19.44 1.58
C ILE A 796 -28.93 18.74 0.32
N LEU A 797 -28.09 17.93 -0.34
CA LEU A 797 -28.46 17.21 -1.56
C LEU A 797 -29.55 16.14 -1.33
N SER A 798 -29.78 15.71 -0.10
CA SER A 798 -30.77 14.67 0.24
C SER A 798 -32.11 15.25 0.68
N ASN A 799 -32.09 16.40 1.37
CA ASN A 799 -33.26 16.95 2.05
C ASN A 799 -33.91 18.12 1.30
N PHE A 800 -33.22 18.73 0.34
CA PHE A 800 -33.75 19.87 -0.42
C PHE A 800 -33.92 19.57 -1.92
N SER A 801 -34.80 20.32 -2.56
CA SER A 801 -34.90 20.36 -4.02
C SER A 801 -33.69 21.11 -4.60
N ILE A 802 -33.01 20.49 -5.56
CA ILE A 802 -31.73 21.00 -6.08
C ILE A 802 -31.91 21.47 -7.53
N ASN A 803 -31.74 22.78 -7.75
CA ASN A 803 -31.75 23.40 -9.07
C ASN A 803 -30.32 23.58 -9.61
N GLU A 804 -30.21 24.07 -10.85
CA GLU A 804 -28.90 24.27 -11.50
C GLU A 804 -28.03 25.31 -10.79
N GLU A 805 -28.64 26.37 -10.24
CA GLU A 805 -27.91 27.40 -9.48
C GLU A 805 -27.18 26.80 -8.25
N VAL A 806 -27.86 25.93 -7.50
CA VAL A 806 -27.31 25.26 -6.32
C VAL A 806 -26.21 24.28 -6.71
N VAL A 807 -26.35 23.59 -7.85
CA VAL A 807 -25.27 22.74 -8.39
C VAL A 807 -24.03 23.57 -8.70
N GLN A 808 -24.18 24.74 -9.33
CA GLN A 808 -23.05 25.63 -9.62
C GLN A 808 -22.39 26.20 -8.36
N MET A 809 -23.10 26.27 -7.23
CA MET A 809 -22.51 26.65 -5.94
C MET A 809 -21.72 25.51 -5.29
N ILE A 810 -22.23 24.28 -5.38
CA ILE A 810 -21.63 23.12 -4.71
C ILE A 810 -20.39 22.62 -5.46
N LEU A 811 -20.39 22.66 -6.80
CA LEU A 811 -19.31 22.10 -7.62
C LEU A 811 -17.93 22.70 -7.31
N PRO A 812 -17.75 24.03 -7.24
CA PRO A 812 -16.47 24.61 -6.85
C PRO A 812 -15.96 24.10 -5.49
N ILE A 813 -16.85 23.97 -4.50
CA ILE A 813 -16.50 23.45 -3.16
C ILE A 813 -16.02 22.00 -3.26
N VAL A 814 -16.71 21.17 -4.04
CA VAL A 814 -16.30 19.78 -4.28
C VAL A 814 -14.94 19.71 -4.99
N TYR A 815 -14.71 20.58 -5.99
CA TYR A 815 -13.44 20.65 -6.72
C TYR A 815 -12.28 21.20 -5.90
N PHE A 816 -12.55 22.02 -4.88
CA PHE A 816 -11.52 22.44 -3.95
C PHE A 816 -10.83 21.23 -3.29
N PHE A 817 -11.62 20.24 -2.89
CA PHE A 817 -11.15 18.99 -2.26
C PHE A 817 -10.77 17.89 -3.27
N LEU A 818 -11.28 17.96 -4.50
CA LEU A 818 -11.05 17.00 -5.58
C LEU A 818 -10.58 17.71 -6.87
N PRO A 819 -9.38 18.32 -6.87
CA PRO A 819 -8.90 19.13 -7.99
C PRO A 819 -8.78 18.35 -9.30
N GLU A 820 -8.55 17.03 -9.25
CA GLU A 820 -8.53 16.12 -10.41
C GLU A 820 -9.87 16.01 -11.14
N MET A 821 -10.96 16.46 -10.51
CA MET A 821 -12.31 16.49 -11.10
C MET A 821 -12.65 17.85 -11.71
N SER A 822 -11.79 18.86 -11.56
CA SER A 822 -12.00 20.20 -12.11
C SER A 822 -12.21 20.15 -13.63
N GLY A 823 -13.18 20.93 -14.13
CA GLY A 823 -13.53 20.99 -15.55
C GLY A 823 -14.44 19.87 -16.07
N ARG A 824 -14.81 18.87 -15.24
CA ARG A 824 -15.81 17.85 -15.63
C ARG A 824 -17.23 18.40 -15.47
N ARG A 825 -18.11 18.11 -16.42
CA ARG A 825 -19.55 18.41 -16.28
C ARG A 825 -20.21 17.27 -15.49
N LEU A 826 -20.64 17.54 -14.26
CA LEU A 826 -21.31 16.56 -13.40
C LEU A 826 -22.82 16.75 -13.45
N THR A 827 -23.57 15.66 -13.67
CA THR A 827 -25.02 15.64 -13.48
C THR A 827 -25.36 15.61 -11.98
N LEU A 828 -26.58 16.05 -11.60
CA LEU A 828 -27.03 16.00 -10.21
C LEU A 828 -26.94 14.59 -9.61
N PHE A 829 -27.29 13.56 -10.40
CA PHE A 829 -27.16 12.16 -9.98
C PHE A 829 -25.71 11.78 -9.68
N SER A 830 -24.78 12.16 -10.55
CA SER A 830 -23.34 11.92 -10.38
C SER A 830 -22.78 12.69 -9.18
N LEU A 831 -23.22 13.93 -8.96
CA LEU A 831 -22.84 14.74 -7.80
C LEU A 831 -23.32 14.10 -6.49
N LYS A 832 -24.59 13.68 -6.41
CA LYS A 832 -25.14 12.97 -5.23
C LYS A 832 -24.34 11.69 -4.93
N LYS A 833 -23.98 10.92 -5.95
CA LYS A 833 -23.18 9.69 -5.81
C LYS A 833 -21.75 10.00 -5.34
N LEU A 834 -21.14 11.05 -5.90
CA LEU A 834 -19.79 11.50 -5.53
C LEU A 834 -19.74 11.94 -4.07
N VAL A 835 -20.63 12.84 -3.65
CA VAL A 835 -20.71 13.31 -2.27
C VAL A 835 -21.02 12.16 -1.30
N LYS A 836 -21.94 11.25 -1.67
CA LYS A 836 -22.26 10.05 -0.87
C LYS A 836 -21.07 9.08 -0.74
N TYR A 837 -20.17 9.03 -1.73
CA TYR A 837 -18.95 8.24 -1.65
C TYR A 837 -17.91 8.90 -0.75
N HIS A 838 -17.65 10.20 -0.96
CA HIS A 838 -16.64 10.93 -0.21
C HIS A 838 -17.04 11.24 1.23
N LYS A 839 -18.34 11.19 1.60
CA LYS A 839 -18.80 11.30 3.00
C LYS A 839 -18.46 10.07 3.87
N LYS A 840 -18.06 8.94 3.28
CA LYS A 840 -17.79 7.70 4.03
C LYS A 840 -16.51 7.86 4.85
N PHE A 841 -16.57 7.58 6.15
CA PHE A 841 -15.42 7.66 7.06
C PHE A 841 -14.20 6.87 6.56
N SER A 842 -14.39 5.67 5.99
CA SER A 842 -13.30 4.90 5.39
C SER A 842 -12.67 5.62 4.18
N VAL A 843 -13.48 6.27 3.34
CA VAL A 843 -12.95 7.09 2.25
C VAL A 843 -12.23 8.31 2.81
N MET A 844 -12.69 8.94 3.90
CA MET A 844 -12.00 10.08 4.52
C MET A 844 -10.63 9.71 5.12
N LEU A 845 -10.49 8.51 5.68
CA LEU A 845 -9.24 7.98 6.24
C LEU A 845 -8.26 7.43 5.19
N PHE A 846 -8.77 6.81 4.11
CA PHE A 846 -7.94 6.09 3.12
C PHE A 846 -7.85 6.77 1.75
N SER A 847 -8.74 7.71 1.41
CA SER A 847 -8.50 8.58 0.27
C SER A 847 -7.33 9.47 0.65
N GLY A 848 -6.14 9.06 0.24
CA GLY A 848 -5.00 9.93 0.26
C GLY A 848 -5.43 11.23 -0.39
N THR A 849 -5.61 12.28 0.40
CA THR A 849 -5.52 13.66 -0.07
C THR A 849 -4.08 13.93 -0.49
N SER A 850 -3.40 12.98 -1.14
CA SER A 850 -2.03 13.07 -1.62
C SER A 850 -1.88 14.21 -2.63
N CYS A 851 -2.99 14.62 -3.27
CA CYS A 851 -3.02 15.79 -4.14
C CYS A 851 -3.03 17.14 -3.38
N LEU A 852 -3.52 17.20 -2.15
CA LEU A 852 -3.63 18.43 -1.32
C LEU A 852 -2.72 18.44 -0.08
N TYR A 853 -2.17 17.29 0.29
CA TYR A 853 -1.32 17.10 1.47
C TYR A 853 -0.09 18.00 1.36
N GLY A 854 -0.05 19.03 2.21
CA GLY A 854 1.01 20.02 2.21
C GLY A 854 0.98 21.00 1.02
N LYS A 855 -0.14 21.10 0.28
CA LYS A 855 -0.34 22.09 -0.80
C LYS A 855 -1.46 23.09 -0.53
N LYS A 856 -2.39 22.78 0.39
CA LYS A 856 -3.47 23.67 0.81
C LYS A 856 -3.65 23.63 2.34
N SER A 857 -4.11 24.74 2.89
CA SER A 857 -4.34 25.03 4.31
C SER A 857 -5.82 25.33 4.58
N LEU A 858 -6.21 25.45 5.86
CA LEU A 858 -7.54 25.92 6.25
C LEU A 858 -7.81 27.35 5.78
N LEU A 859 -6.78 28.19 5.69
CA LEU A 859 -6.90 29.56 5.18
C LEU A 859 -7.20 29.59 3.69
N ASP A 860 -6.64 28.66 2.90
CA ASP A 860 -6.99 28.53 1.47
C ASP A 860 -8.47 28.24 1.29
N LEU A 861 -9.01 27.36 2.15
CA LEU A 861 -10.43 27.05 2.11
C LEU A 861 -11.27 28.25 2.55
N PHE A 862 -10.88 28.94 3.63
CA PHE A 862 -11.55 30.18 4.06
C PHE A 862 -11.62 31.22 2.93
N HIS A 863 -10.47 31.59 2.35
CA HIS A 863 -10.44 32.57 1.26
C HIS A 863 -11.24 32.09 0.04
N PHE A 864 -11.12 30.81 -0.30
CA PHE A 864 -11.92 30.22 -1.36
C PHE A 864 -13.42 30.40 -1.11
N LEU A 865 -13.92 30.05 0.08
CA LEU A 865 -15.34 30.21 0.44
C LEU A 865 -15.80 31.68 0.40
N GLN A 866 -14.94 32.61 0.83
CA GLN A 866 -15.23 34.03 0.77
C GLN A 866 -15.35 34.54 -0.67
N THR A 867 -14.45 34.12 -1.58
CA THR A 867 -14.55 34.48 -3.00
C THR A 867 -15.83 33.93 -3.66
N GLN A 868 -16.26 32.73 -3.29
CA GLN A 868 -17.49 32.14 -3.80
C GLN A 868 -18.74 32.90 -3.31
N SER A 869 -18.67 33.48 -2.10
CA SER A 869 -19.77 34.26 -1.50
C SER A 869 -19.86 35.67 -2.08
N ALA A 870 -18.71 36.35 -2.27
CA ALA A 870 -18.64 37.72 -2.79
C ALA A 870 -19.07 37.86 -4.27
N ASN A 871 -18.88 36.83 -5.09
CA ASN A 871 -19.27 36.84 -6.51
C ASN A 871 -20.79 36.80 -6.75
N LYS A 872 -21.62 36.84 -5.71
CA LYS A 872 -23.09 36.84 -5.81
C LYS A 872 -23.69 38.11 -5.22
N MET A 873 -23.99 39.09 -6.09
CA MET A 873 -24.52 40.44 -5.80
C MET A 873 -25.83 40.53 -4.98
N THR A 874 -26.42 39.42 -4.53
CA THR A 874 -27.74 39.38 -3.86
C THR A 874 -27.73 38.79 -2.45
N TYR A 875 -26.59 38.31 -1.94
CA TYR A 875 -26.50 37.76 -0.59
C TYR A 875 -25.88 38.79 0.36
N SER A 876 -26.64 39.23 1.37
CA SER A 876 -26.09 39.94 2.53
C SER A 876 -25.72 38.88 3.56
N PRO A 877 -24.42 38.64 3.81
CA PRO A 877 -24.02 37.57 4.72
C PRO A 877 -24.44 37.91 6.16
N ASN A 878 -24.91 36.89 6.88
CA ASN A 878 -25.17 36.99 8.32
C ASN A 878 -23.90 37.17 9.16
N VAL A 879 -22.74 37.22 8.48
CA VAL A 879 -21.39 37.29 9.04
C VAL A 879 -20.58 38.32 8.27
N HIS A 880 -19.93 39.23 8.99
CA HIS A 880 -19.02 40.23 8.40
C HIS A 880 -17.59 39.92 8.83
N PHE A 881 -16.68 39.83 7.86
CA PHE A 881 -15.25 39.58 8.10
C PHE A 881 -14.42 40.84 7.78
N SER A 882 -13.54 41.24 8.70
CA SER A 882 -12.60 42.35 8.51
C SER A 882 -11.18 41.94 8.93
N THR A 883 -10.18 42.45 8.21
CA THR A 883 -8.76 42.07 8.40
C THR A 883 -7.97 43.26 8.96
N PHE A 884 -7.18 43.00 10.01
CA PHE A 884 -6.37 44.03 10.69
C PHE A 884 -4.90 43.60 10.79
N SER A 885 -4.00 44.59 10.83
CA SER A 885 -2.56 44.43 11.06
C SER A 885 -2.20 44.77 12.52
N TYR A 886 -1.34 43.95 13.15
CA TYR A 886 -0.87 44.16 14.54
C TYR A 886 -0.18 45.52 14.75
N HIS A 887 0.41 46.10 13.71
CA HIS A 887 1.19 47.35 13.79
C HIS A 887 0.40 48.62 13.43
N GLU A 888 -0.80 48.50 12.87
CA GLU A 888 -1.67 49.64 12.53
C GLU A 888 -3.11 49.32 12.94
N ARG A 889 -3.45 49.47 14.23
CA ARG A 889 -4.81 49.19 14.73
C ARG A 889 -5.92 50.11 14.20
N ASN A 890 -5.59 51.11 13.36
CA ASN A 890 -6.52 52.15 12.91
C ASN A 890 -6.68 52.28 11.38
N SER A 891 -6.19 51.32 10.58
CA SER A 891 -6.41 51.29 9.13
C SER A 891 -7.06 49.95 8.75
N GLU A 892 -8.34 49.97 8.35
CA GLU A 892 -8.93 48.83 7.65
C GLU A 892 -8.14 48.60 6.36
N LEU A 893 -7.50 47.43 6.25
CA LEU A 893 -6.83 47.05 5.01
C LEU A 893 -7.90 46.53 4.03
N PRO A 894 -7.83 46.88 2.73
CA PRO A 894 -8.78 46.39 1.76
C PRO A 894 -8.75 44.86 1.70
N PHE A 895 -9.90 44.23 1.95
CA PHE A 895 -10.11 42.81 1.72
C PHE A 895 -10.10 42.54 0.19
N PRO A 896 -9.34 41.54 -0.33
CA PRO A 896 -8.51 40.55 0.34
C PRO A 896 -7.01 40.79 0.05
N LEU A 897 -6.19 40.99 1.09
CA LEU A 897 -4.74 40.78 0.99
C LEU A 897 -4.45 39.26 0.92
N TYR A 898 -4.77 38.65 -0.21
CA TYR A 898 -4.38 37.27 -0.51
C TYR A 898 -2.90 37.25 -0.92
N HIS A 899 -2.02 36.80 -0.03
CA HIS A 899 -0.68 36.39 -0.44
C HIS A 899 -0.58 34.85 -0.36
N PRO A 900 -0.39 34.14 -1.48
CA PRO A 900 -0.27 32.68 -1.52
C PRO A 900 0.78 32.12 -0.54
N ILE A 901 1.78 32.92 -0.18
CA ILE A 901 2.86 32.52 0.74
C ILE A 901 2.34 32.21 2.16
N TYR A 902 1.32 32.91 2.67
CA TYR A 902 0.79 32.66 4.02
C TYR A 902 0.10 31.30 4.16
N SER A 903 -0.51 30.83 3.07
CA SER A 903 -1.15 29.51 3.03
C SER A 903 -0.14 28.35 3.09
N GLU A 904 0.98 28.50 2.38
CA GLU A 904 2.07 27.53 2.36
C GLU A 904 2.83 27.51 3.68
N GLU A 905 2.95 28.66 4.35
CA GLU A 905 3.48 28.76 5.71
C GLU A 905 2.57 28.09 6.75
N SER A 906 1.25 28.30 6.68
CA SER A 906 0.29 27.63 7.57
C SER A 906 0.39 26.10 7.45
N ALA A 907 0.43 25.59 6.21
CA ALA A 907 0.58 24.16 5.96
C ALA A 907 1.92 23.60 6.48
N LEU A 908 3.03 24.33 6.28
CA LEU A 908 4.34 23.94 6.78
C LEU A 908 4.40 23.97 8.31
N SER A 909 3.82 25.00 8.93
CA SER A 909 3.78 25.19 10.38
C SER A 909 3.00 24.07 11.08
N PHE A 910 1.86 23.68 10.51
CA PHE A 910 1.11 22.51 10.97
C PHE A 910 1.96 21.23 10.91
N GLN A 911 2.67 20.98 9.80
CA GLN A 911 3.52 19.81 9.68
C GLN A 911 4.63 19.79 10.75
N LEU A 912 5.27 20.93 11.01
CA LEU A 912 6.32 21.03 12.03
C LEU A 912 5.78 20.80 13.44
N LYS A 913 4.56 21.25 13.74
CA LYS A 913 3.90 20.95 15.01
C LYS A 913 3.68 19.46 15.21
N MET A 914 3.45 18.72 14.13
CA MET A 914 3.31 17.25 14.16
C MET A 914 4.65 16.49 14.29
N LEU A 915 5.80 17.17 14.24
CA LEU A 915 7.13 16.55 14.27
C LEU A 915 7.36 15.63 15.48
N PRO A 916 7.08 16.04 16.74
CA PRO A 916 7.34 15.19 17.90
C PRO A 916 6.56 13.87 17.82
N TRP A 917 5.30 13.95 17.39
CA TRP A 917 4.43 12.79 17.19
C TRP A 917 4.96 11.86 16.08
N TYR A 918 5.36 12.42 14.93
CA TYR A 918 5.95 11.62 13.84
C TYR A 918 7.23 10.90 14.23
N LYS A 919 8.11 11.60 14.98
CA LYS A 919 9.38 11.05 15.48
C LYS A 919 9.16 9.84 16.38
N TYR A 920 8.13 9.88 17.22
CA TYR A 920 7.84 8.83 18.17
C TYR A 920 7.06 7.65 17.55
N HIS A 921 6.01 7.92 16.78
CA HIS A 921 5.10 6.87 16.27
C HIS A 921 5.47 6.32 14.88
N HIS A 922 6.28 7.05 14.09
CA HIS A 922 6.62 6.67 12.71
C HIS A 922 8.12 6.83 12.37
N PRO A 923 9.05 6.29 13.18
CA PRO A 923 10.49 6.49 13.00
C PRO A 923 11.02 6.02 11.65
N LEU A 924 10.45 4.95 11.08
CA LEU A 924 10.86 4.38 9.78
C LEU A 924 10.44 5.24 8.57
N ARG A 925 9.50 6.17 8.75
CA ARG A 925 9.04 7.11 7.70
C ARG A 925 9.60 8.52 7.88
N MET A 926 10.45 8.73 8.88
CA MET A 926 11.04 10.03 9.19
C MET A 926 11.79 10.62 8.00
N GLU A 927 12.56 9.82 7.27
CA GLU A 927 13.32 10.32 6.11
C GLU A 927 12.44 10.76 4.94
N GLU A 928 11.33 10.06 4.69
CA GLU A 928 10.34 10.48 3.68
C GLU A 928 9.68 11.80 4.09
N TRP A 929 9.35 11.92 5.36
CA TRP A 929 8.70 13.10 5.93
C TRP A 929 9.64 14.32 5.96
N LYS A 930 10.89 14.14 6.39
CA LYS A 930 11.95 15.17 6.34
C LYS A 930 12.17 15.68 4.92
N LYS A 931 12.22 14.77 3.94
CA LYS A 931 12.38 15.13 2.52
C LYS A 931 11.24 16.01 2.02
N ARG A 932 9.99 15.73 2.41
CA ARG A 932 8.82 16.53 2.00
C ARG A 932 8.84 17.94 2.60
N ILE A 933 9.16 18.06 3.89
CA ILE A 933 9.29 19.36 4.55
C ILE A 933 10.46 20.14 3.94
N TYR A 934 11.56 19.47 3.62
CA TYR A 934 12.68 20.05 2.90
C TYR A 934 12.24 20.63 1.54
N GLU A 935 11.54 19.85 0.71
CA GLU A 935 11.03 20.30 -0.59
C GLU A 935 10.09 21.52 -0.47
N GLN A 936 9.20 21.53 0.52
CA GLN A 936 8.29 22.66 0.78
C GLN A 936 9.02 23.90 1.27
N SER A 937 10.01 23.74 2.16
CA SER A 937 10.84 24.85 2.63
C SER A 937 11.64 25.50 1.49
N LEU A 938 12.10 24.70 0.51
CA LEU A 938 12.77 25.20 -0.69
C LEU A 938 11.80 25.95 -1.63
N LEU A 939 10.57 25.47 -1.77
CA LEU A 939 9.53 26.15 -2.55
C LEU A 939 9.20 27.53 -1.96
N LEU A 940 9.02 27.61 -0.65
CA LEU A 940 8.82 28.86 0.08
C LEU A 940 10.01 29.82 -0.11
N LYS A 941 11.24 29.32 0.02
CA LYS A 941 12.47 30.10 -0.21
C LYS A 941 12.57 30.65 -1.63
N ARG A 942 12.22 29.86 -2.65
CA ARG A 942 12.24 30.30 -4.07
C ARG A 942 11.21 31.40 -4.34
N LYS A 943 10.00 31.27 -3.78
CA LYS A 943 8.93 32.26 -3.95
C LYS A 943 9.21 33.56 -3.19
N SER A 944 9.84 33.49 -2.02
CA SER A 944 10.24 34.69 -1.26
C SER A 944 11.34 35.47 -1.99
N THR A 945 12.33 34.80 -2.61
CA THR A 945 13.37 35.49 -3.40
C THR A 945 12.86 36.23 -4.64
N MET A 946 11.62 35.99 -5.10
CA MET A 946 11.02 36.71 -6.23
C MET A 946 10.27 38.00 -5.83
N GLY A 947 9.96 38.20 -4.55
CA GLY A 947 9.33 39.42 -4.03
C GLY A 947 10.30 40.18 -3.13
N GLY A 948 10.86 41.30 -3.58
CA GLY A 948 11.95 42.02 -2.89
C GLY A 948 11.56 42.83 -1.65
N ASP A 949 10.75 42.28 -0.73
CA ASP A 949 10.30 42.99 0.49
C ASP A 949 10.85 42.40 1.82
N LEU A 950 10.58 43.09 2.93
CA LEU A 950 10.92 42.67 4.30
C LEU A 950 10.23 41.37 4.74
N HIS A 951 9.09 41.01 4.14
CA HIS A 951 8.40 39.76 4.42
C HIS A 951 9.18 38.56 3.87
N SER A 952 9.75 38.69 2.67
CA SER A 952 10.57 37.64 2.06
C SER A 952 11.81 37.25 2.89
N LEU A 953 12.41 38.21 3.59
CA LEU A 953 13.55 37.98 4.48
C LEU A 953 13.16 37.19 5.75
N TYR A 954 12.00 37.51 6.34
CA TYR A 954 11.44 36.79 7.49
C TYR A 954 11.12 35.33 7.13
N PHE A 955 10.50 35.09 5.97
CA PHE A 955 10.17 33.74 5.52
C PHE A 955 11.39 32.91 5.17
N GLN A 956 12.43 33.54 4.60
CA GLN A 956 13.70 32.88 4.36
C GLN A 956 14.40 32.48 5.67
N LYS A 957 14.35 33.34 6.70
CA LYS A 957 14.84 33.02 8.04
C LYS A 957 14.08 31.83 8.65
N ARG A 958 12.76 31.82 8.54
CA ARG A 958 11.92 30.74 9.07
C ARG A 958 12.16 29.41 8.36
N ALA A 959 12.29 29.41 7.03
CA ALA A 959 12.65 28.22 6.27
C ALA A 959 14.03 27.67 6.70
N CYS A 960 15.01 28.53 6.98
CA CYS A 960 16.31 28.12 7.49
C CYS A 960 16.26 27.52 8.92
N GLU A 961 15.46 28.07 9.82
CA GLU A 961 15.24 27.52 11.18
C GLU A 961 14.61 26.11 11.12
N VAL A 962 13.68 25.91 10.20
CA VAL A 962 13.04 24.62 9.93
C VAL A 962 14.05 23.60 9.42
N LEU A 963 14.89 23.99 8.47
CA LEU A 963 15.96 23.15 7.94
C LEU A 963 16.99 22.78 9.03
N ALA A 964 17.32 23.71 9.93
CA ALA A 964 18.21 23.47 11.06
C ALA A 964 17.61 22.50 12.10
N THR A 965 16.29 22.53 12.28
CA THR A 965 15.57 21.60 13.17
C THR A 965 15.55 20.16 12.60
N ILE A 966 15.55 20.03 11.27
CA ILE A 966 15.48 18.74 10.57
C ILE A 966 16.86 18.09 10.42
N PHE A 967 17.92 18.90 10.25
CA PHE A 967 19.30 18.47 10.03
C PHE A 967 20.26 19.11 11.03
N PRO A 968 20.36 18.59 12.27
CA PRO A 968 21.13 19.22 13.36
C PRO A 968 22.67 19.09 13.29
N SER A 969 23.26 18.69 12.15
CA SER A 969 24.73 18.58 11.98
C SER A 969 25.29 19.85 11.32
N PRO A 970 26.53 20.32 11.62
CA PRO A 970 26.94 21.66 11.26
C PRO A 970 27.17 21.77 9.75
N MET A 971 26.24 22.42 9.05
CA MET A 971 26.58 23.07 7.79
C MET A 971 27.56 24.19 8.12
N SER A 972 28.84 23.98 7.82
CA SER A 972 29.82 25.05 7.66
C SER A 972 29.41 25.92 6.48
N THR A 973 28.45 26.80 6.69
CA THR A 973 28.27 27.99 5.87
C THR A 973 28.58 29.16 6.77
N SER A 974 29.77 29.71 6.60
CA SER A 974 30.15 31.03 7.09
C SER A 974 29.11 32.05 6.64
N PHE A 975 28.21 32.43 7.53
CA PHE A 975 27.39 33.62 7.36
C PHE A 975 28.13 34.79 8.01
N SER A 976 28.84 35.57 7.19
CA SER A 976 29.32 36.87 7.61
C SER A 976 28.14 37.85 7.67
N TYR A 977 27.71 38.14 8.90
CA TYR A 977 26.93 39.34 9.20
C TYR A 977 27.82 40.55 8.93
N SER A 978 27.57 41.29 7.84
CA SER A 978 28.09 42.67 7.76
C SER A 978 27.09 43.61 8.40
N SER A 979 27.34 43.90 9.68
CA SER A 979 26.84 45.09 10.34
C SER A 979 27.49 46.31 9.68
N LYS A 980 26.77 47.03 8.83
CA LYS A 980 27.11 48.43 8.54
C LYS A 980 26.07 49.33 9.20
N GLN A 981 26.49 49.83 10.36
CA GLN A 981 25.93 51.00 11.01
C GLN A 981 25.79 52.15 10.01
N SER A 982 24.66 52.82 10.15
CA SER A 982 24.35 54.14 9.63
C SER A 982 25.46 55.15 9.91
N SER A 983 25.91 55.85 8.87
CA SER A 983 26.38 57.22 9.03
C SER A 983 26.17 58.02 7.75
N LYS A 984 25.45 59.14 7.91
CA LYS A 984 25.42 60.38 7.14
C LYS A 984 24.44 60.54 5.96
N GLN A 985 23.59 61.54 6.21
CA GLN A 985 22.62 62.25 5.38
C GLN A 985 23.20 62.96 4.14
N SER A 986 22.25 63.43 3.32
CA SER A 986 22.30 64.47 2.26
C SER A 986 22.50 63.92 0.84
N SER A 987 21.79 64.32 -0.22
CA SER A 987 20.74 65.34 -0.40
C SER A 987 20.06 65.18 -1.80
N LYS A 988 18.85 65.76 -1.92
CA LYS A 988 18.20 66.35 -3.12
C LYS A 988 17.51 65.48 -4.21
N ARG A 989 16.17 65.58 -4.17
CA ARG A 989 15.15 65.75 -5.24
C ARG A 989 15.63 65.89 -6.70
N SER A 990 14.96 65.21 -7.66
CA SER A 990 13.92 65.82 -8.52
C SER A 990 13.32 64.89 -9.61
N SER A 991 11.97 64.82 -9.61
CA SER A 991 11.02 64.88 -10.74
C SER A 991 11.03 63.88 -11.93
N LYS A 992 9.95 63.06 -11.99
CA LYS A 992 9.02 62.64 -13.10
C LYS A 992 9.39 62.96 -14.59
N PRO A 993 8.66 62.39 -15.59
CA PRO A 993 8.01 61.06 -15.75
C PRO A 993 8.20 60.47 -17.20
N TRP A 994 7.88 59.19 -17.49
CA TRP A 994 7.29 58.77 -18.80
C TRP A 994 6.91 57.28 -18.92
N HIS A 995 5.74 57.05 -19.50
CA HIS A 995 5.23 55.87 -20.24
C HIS A 995 4.87 56.41 -21.67
N PRO A 996 4.49 55.62 -22.71
CA PRO A 996 4.73 54.20 -23.09
C PRO A 996 5.06 54.03 -24.61
N LYS A 997 5.33 52.77 -25.07
CA LYS A 997 4.85 52.11 -26.32
C LYS A 997 5.88 51.27 -27.12
N GLU A 998 5.56 49.97 -27.16
CA GLU A 998 5.45 48.98 -28.26
C GLU A 998 6.40 48.92 -29.48
N ASP A 999 6.79 47.65 -29.74
CA ASP A 999 7.04 46.94 -31.00
C ASP A 999 8.43 46.89 -31.69
N SER A 1000 9.15 45.81 -31.35
CA SER A 1000 9.69 44.77 -32.25
C SER A 1000 10.98 44.97 -33.09
N ILE A 1001 11.77 43.89 -33.10
CA ILE A 1001 12.81 43.42 -34.06
C ILE A 1001 14.31 43.55 -33.65
N ILE A 1002 14.95 42.37 -33.76
CA ILE A 1002 16.31 41.81 -33.55
C ILE A 1002 17.38 42.40 -34.53
N PRO A 1003 18.73 42.10 -34.58
CA PRO A 1003 19.76 41.45 -33.70
C PRO A 1003 21.08 42.27 -33.51
N LEU A 1004 22.04 41.78 -32.69
CA LEU A 1004 23.41 41.39 -33.11
C LEU A 1004 24.32 40.79 -32.00
N TYR A 1005 25.10 39.81 -32.43
CA TYR A 1005 26.14 38.96 -31.81
C TYR A 1005 27.34 39.73 -31.21
N GLY A 1006 28.28 39.17 -30.42
CA GLY A 1006 28.55 37.79 -29.96
C GLY A 1006 29.96 37.64 -29.35
N SER A 1007 30.35 36.42 -28.98
CA SER A 1007 31.74 35.91 -29.08
C SER A 1007 31.75 34.38 -29.15
N HIS A 1008 32.50 33.86 -30.12
CA HIS A 1008 32.57 32.47 -30.58
C HIS A 1008 33.53 31.61 -29.73
N VAL A 1009 33.20 30.34 -29.52
CA VAL A 1009 34.14 29.26 -29.22
C VAL A 1009 34.16 28.30 -30.42
N ASP A 1010 35.34 28.00 -30.93
CA ASP A 1010 35.60 27.20 -32.13
C ASP A 1010 35.35 25.69 -31.88
N PRO A 1011 34.37 25.06 -32.56
CA PRO A 1011 34.01 23.65 -32.35
C PRO A 1011 35.09 22.63 -32.78
N GLU A 1012 35.98 22.97 -33.72
CA GLU A 1012 37.02 22.01 -34.18
C GLU A 1012 38.13 21.82 -33.15
N ASN A 1013 38.53 22.90 -32.46
CA ASN A 1013 39.55 22.87 -31.40
C ASN A 1013 39.07 22.11 -30.15
N LEU A 1014 37.75 22.15 -29.85
CA LEU A 1014 37.15 21.38 -28.76
C LEU A 1014 37.09 19.89 -29.10
N ARG A 1015 36.83 19.54 -30.37
CA ARG A 1015 36.83 18.17 -30.86
C ARG A 1015 38.23 17.54 -30.82
N GLU A 1016 39.24 18.30 -31.18
CA GLU A 1016 40.63 17.84 -31.17
C GLU A 1016 41.13 17.61 -29.75
N LYS A 1017 40.83 18.52 -28.80
CA LYS A 1017 41.15 18.33 -27.37
C LYS A 1017 40.43 17.15 -26.72
N ILE A 1018 39.16 16.92 -27.05
CA ILE A 1018 38.41 15.75 -26.56
C ILE A 1018 38.97 14.46 -27.14
N LYS A 1019 39.38 14.46 -28.41
CA LYS A 1019 40.03 13.31 -29.06
C LYS A 1019 41.39 12.99 -28.42
N THR A 1020 42.23 13.99 -28.16
CA THR A 1020 43.54 13.79 -27.48
C THR A 1020 43.38 13.30 -26.03
N CYS A 1021 42.35 13.75 -25.32
CA CYS A 1021 42.04 13.26 -23.97
C CYS A 1021 41.50 11.81 -23.98
N TRP A 1022 40.77 11.42 -25.02
CA TRP A 1022 40.22 10.07 -25.15
C TRP A 1022 41.29 9.06 -25.62
N GLU A 1023 42.19 9.45 -26.52
CA GLU A 1023 43.32 8.62 -26.96
C GLU A 1023 44.33 8.38 -25.82
N LYS A 1024 44.60 9.39 -24.97
CA LYS A 1024 45.43 9.23 -23.75
C LYS A 1024 44.79 8.37 -22.66
N ALA A 1025 43.46 8.32 -22.59
CA ALA A 1025 42.74 7.46 -21.64
C ALA A 1025 42.79 5.99 -22.07
N ILE A 1026 42.80 5.72 -23.38
CA ILE A 1026 42.91 4.37 -23.96
C ILE A 1026 44.33 3.78 -23.76
N GLU A 1027 45.38 4.60 -23.81
CA GLU A 1027 46.76 4.16 -23.48
C GLU A 1027 46.94 3.76 -22.01
N SER A 1028 46.06 4.19 -21.09
CA SER A 1028 46.13 3.81 -19.66
C SER A 1028 45.37 2.53 -19.29
N ASP A 1029 44.59 1.96 -20.21
CA ASP A 1029 43.82 0.73 -20.00
C ASP A 1029 44.66 -0.55 -20.25
N GLU A 1030 45.85 -0.43 -20.85
CA GLU A 1030 46.83 -1.52 -20.99
C GLU A 1030 47.49 -1.92 -19.66
N LEU A 1031 47.54 -1.03 -18.65
CA LEU A 1031 48.10 -1.34 -17.32
C LEU A 1031 47.11 -2.06 -16.39
N LEU A 1032 45.80 -1.94 -16.67
CA LEU A 1032 44.73 -2.62 -15.91
C LEU A 1032 44.45 -4.04 -16.41
N GLN A 1033 44.90 -4.39 -17.62
CA GLN A 1033 44.89 -5.78 -18.10
C GLN A 1033 46.05 -6.62 -17.55
N THR A 1034 47.19 -6.02 -17.22
CA THR A 1034 48.34 -6.74 -16.65
C THR A 1034 48.11 -7.14 -15.18
N TRP A 1035 47.40 -6.33 -14.39
CA TRP A 1035 47.09 -6.65 -12.98
C TRP A 1035 46.01 -7.71 -12.79
N ARG A 1036 45.17 -7.97 -13.81
CA ARG A 1036 44.13 -9.01 -13.74
C ARG A 1036 44.62 -10.41 -14.14
N MET A 1037 45.82 -10.53 -14.72
CA MET A 1037 46.37 -11.81 -15.15
C MET A 1037 47.29 -12.47 -14.10
N GLU A 1038 47.93 -11.70 -13.21
CA GLU A 1038 48.83 -12.29 -12.19
C GLU A 1038 48.10 -12.79 -10.93
N LEU A 1039 46.97 -12.18 -10.54
CA LEU A 1039 46.19 -12.61 -9.36
C LEU A 1039 45.28 -13.83 -9.61
N TRP A 1040 45.12 -14.25 -10.87
CA TRP A 1040 44.30 -15.41 -11.24
C TRP A 1040 45.13 -16.68 -11.49
N GLU A 1041 46.43 -16.55 -11.77
CA GLU A 1041 47.36 -17.68 -11.94
C GLU A 1041 47.86 -18.23 -10.58
N ASP A 1042 48.01 -17.38 -9.56
CA ASP A 1042 48.49 -17.80 -8.22
C ASP A 1042 47.45 -18.60 -7.40
N TRP A 1043 46.16 -18.52 -7.76
CA TRP A 1043 45.07 -19.21 -7.05
C TRP A 1043 44.80 -20.63 -7.57
N LYS A 1044 45.46 -21.04 -8.67
CA LYS A 1044 45.23 -22.33 -9.33
C LYS A 1044 46.14 -23.46 -8.84
N ASP A 1045 47.31 -23.13 -8.28
CA ASP A 1045 48.27 -24.12 -7.80
C ASP A 1045 48.38 -24.12 -6.28
N LYS A 1046 47.50 -24.92 -5.64
CA LYS A 1046 47.84 -25.87 -4.56
C LYS A 1046 46.58 -26.50 -3.95
N LYS A 1047 46.22 -27.68 -4.46
CA LYS A 1047 45.57 -28.74 -3.67
C LYS A 1047 46.66 -29.50 -2.91
N THR A 1048 46.47 -29.78 -1.62
CA THR A 1048 46.59 -31.15 -1.05
C THR A 1048 46.21 -31.17 0.43
N CYS A 1049 45.86 -32.37 0.87
CA CYS A 1049 45.06 -32.75 2.04
C CYS A 1049 45.92 -33.08 3.27
N THR A 1050 45.25 -33.43 4.38
CA THR A 1050 45.74 -34.19 5.58
C THR A 1050 46.68 -33.42 6.54
N THR A 1051 46.64 -33.50 7.88
CA THR A 1051 46.24 -34.54 8.86
C THR A 1051 46.23 -33.94 10.29
N THR A 1052 45.28 -34.39 11.13
CA THR A 1052 45.29 -34.64 12.60
C THR A 1052 46.18 -33.89 13.63
N THR A 1053 45.55 -33.65 14.81
CA THR A 1053 46.08 -33.59 16.22
C THR A 1053 47.00 -32.39 16.57
N THR A 1054 46.94 -31.68 17.71
CA THR A 1054 46.69 -32.01 19.14
C THR A 1054 46.65 -30.69 19.97
N THR A 1055 45.93 -30.67 21.11
CA THR A 1055 46.19 -29.99 22.45
C THR A 1055 47.11 -28.74 22.54
N SER A 1056 46.92 -27.67 23.34
CA SER A 1056 46.45 -27.50 24.74
C SER A 1056 46.41 -26.01 25.18
N SER A 1057 45.51 -25.71 26.14
CA SER A 1057 45.67 -24.88 27.38
C SER A 1057 45.94 -23.35 27.40
N SER A 1058 45.01 -22.64 28.09
CA SER A 1058 45.19 -21.64 29.21
C SER A 1058 45.85 -20.28 28.90
N SER A 1059 45.56 -19.12 29.53
CA SER A 1059 44.67 -18.65 30.61
C SER A 1059 45.05 -17.18 30.93
N TYR A 1060 44.09 -16.39 31.45
CA TYR A 1060 44.24 -15.29 32.43
C TYR A 1060 44.75 -13.89 31.96
N ILE A 1061 43.95 -12.80 32.12
CA ILE A 1061 43.91 -11.78 33.22
C ILE A 1061 45.03 -10.70 33.01
N ASP A 1062 44.90 -9.36 33.09
CA ASP A 1062 44.10 -8.44 33.93
C ASP A 1062 44.01 -7.00 33.33
N ASN A 1063 43.14 -6.18 33.92
CA ASN A 1063 42.98 -4.71 33.76
C ASN A 1063 44.17 -3.87 34.24
N ILE A 1064 44.24 -2.57 33.85
CA ILE A 1064 44.38 -1.37 34.73
C ILE A 1064 44.59 -0.07 33.91
N ASP A 1065 43.62 0.84 34.05
CA ASP A 1065 43.59 2.31 34.27
C ASP A 1065 44.65 3.32 33.72
N ASN A 1066 44.08 4.33 33.02
CA ASN A 1066 44.10 5.81 33.19
C ASN A 1066 45.38 6.64 33.44
N ILE A 1067 45.23 7.94 33.11
CA ILE A 1067 46.04 9.16 33.46
C ILE A 1067 47.19 9.46 32.49
N ASP A 1068 47.53 10.68 32.11
CA ASP A 1068 46.89 12.00 31.93
C ASP A 1068 47.92 12.84 31.12
N ASN A 1069 47.43 13.85 30.40
CA ASN A 1069 48.05 15.15 30.15
C ASN A 1069 49.32 15.37 29.28
N ILE A 1070 49.16 16.42 28.45
CA ILE A 1070 50.12 17.51 28.14
C ILE A 1070 51.07 17.33 26.94
N ASP A 1071 50.71 18.12 25.92
CA ASP A 1071 51.52 19.02 25.09
C ASP A 1071 52.66 18.53 24.20
N THR A 1072 52.73 19.25 23.08
CA THR A 1072 53.95 19.66 22.35
C THR A 1072 54.67 18.62 21.49
N PHE A 1073 54.46 18.64 20.17
CA PHE A 1073 55.25 19.44 19.22
C PHE A 1073 54.91 19.03 17.77
N TYR A 1074 54.67 20.03 16.92
CA TYR A 1074 54.72 19.95 15.46
C TYR A 1074 56.09 19.41 15.00
N GLN A 1075 56.13 18.52 14.00
CA GLN A 1075 56.81 18.73 12.71
C GLN A 1075 56.98 17.42 11.92
N ASN A 1076 56.35 17.41 10.74
CA ASN A 1076 56.78 16.87 9.45
C ASN A 1076 57.36 15.45 9.32
N ASP A 1077 56.53 14.64 8.66
CA ASP A 1077 56.81 13.93 7.40
C ASP A 1077 57.44 12.51 7.41
N HIS A 1078 56.62 11.63 6.81
CA HIS A 1078 56.91 10.39 6.07
C HIS A 1078 57.24 9.11 6.86
N LEU A 1079 56.26 8.20 7.00
CA LEU A 1079 56.13 6.98 6.15
C LEU A 1079 55.05 6.01 6.69
N TRP A 1080 54.01 5.82 5.87
CA TRP A 1080 53.37 4.56 5.47
C TRP A 1080 53.35 3.38 6.47
N MET A 1081 52.16 3.03 6.98
CA MET A 1081 51.47 1.77 6.66
C MET A 1081 50.15 1.60 7.44
N LEU A 1082 49.14 1.09 6.72
CA LEU A 1082 47.94 0.39 7.21
C LEU A 1082 46.85 1.20 7.95
N HIS A 1083 45.79 1.60 7.22
CA HIS A 1083 44.55 0.81 7.21
C HIS A 1083 43.49 1.41 6.26
N LEU A 1084 43.24 0.67 5.18
CA LEU A 1084 42.06 0.81 4.33
C LEU A 1084 40.82 0.33 5.10
N SER A 1085 39.88 1.24 5.39
CA SER A 1085 38.46 0.90 5.33
C SER A 1085 37.62 2.12 4.96
N SER A 1086 36.94 1.99 3.81
CA SER A 1086 35.69 2.66 3.42
C SER A 1086 35.64 4.20 3.33
N ALA A 1087 36.13 4.77 2.22
CA ALA A 1087 35.52 5.93 1.52
C ALA A 1087 36.41 6.33 0.32
N PRO A 1088 36.04 6.00 -0.93
CA PRO A 1088 35.90 7.07 -1.93
C PRO A 1088 35.00 6.70 -3.13
N VAL A 1089 33.71 6.44 -2.92
CA VAL A 1089 32.73 6.36 -4.05
C VAL A 1089 31.80 7.57 -4.09
N PHE A 1090 31.83 8.43 -3.06
CA PHE A 1090 30.92 9.57 -2.96
C PHE A 1090 31.41 10.83 -3.71
N TYR A 1091 32.71 10.98 -3.94
CA TYR A 1091 33.25 12.22 -4.54
C TYR A 1091 33.37 12.22 -6.07
N ILE A 1092 33.33 11.06 -6.73
CA ILE A 1092 33.39 10.99 -8.21
C ILE A 1092 32.01 11.31 -8.83
N LYS A 1093 30.92 11.13 -8.08
CA LYS A 1093 29.56 11.35 -8.60
C LYS A 1093 29.21 12.82 -8.80
N THR A 1094 29.74 13.71 -7.96
CA THR A 1094 29.45 15.15 -8.05
C THR A 1094 30.24 15.84 -9.16
N PHE A 1095 31.34 15.25 -9.64
CA PHE A 1095 32.16 15.82 -10.71
C PHE A 1095 31.72 15.36 -12.12
N LEU A 1096 31.00 14.24 -12.25
CA LEU A 1096 30.51 13.73 -13.54
C LEU A 1096 29.07 14.18 -13.88
N GLU A 1097 28.37 14.83 -12.94
CA GLU A 1097 26.99 15.33 -13.14
C GLU A 1097 26.92 16.84 -13.45
N SER A 1098 28.06 17.54 -13.56
CA SER A 1098 28.20 18.89 -14.18
C SER A 1098 28.81 18.78 -15.56
#